data_AF-A0A2H6HUA4-F1
#
_entry.id   AF-A0A2H6HUA4-F1
#
_cell.length_a   1.000
_cell.length_b   1.000
_cell.length_c   1.000
_cell.angle_alpha   90.00
_cell.angle_beta   90.00
_cell.angle_gamma   90.00
#
_symmetry.space_group_name_H-M   'P 1'
#
loop_
_entity.id
_entity.type
_entity.pdbx_description
1 polymer ?
#
loop_
_entity_poly.entity_id
_entity_poly.type
_entity_poly.pdbx_seq_one_letter_code
_entity_poly.pdbx_strand_id
1 'polypeptide(L)'
;MKRFSRITLMLLLSGLLLLAFGCSKENNNPVGGDDDPPINPVFDEISGVQSGSFTIMDTVTVPEGKTLTITPGTVVYFEPRAALHVEGEIIAQGNESNWITFTSLRSSPERGDWDGIRLLGADDTSIFEYVRVQYAAKYDLHIDTTRYYFNDGVQNRAVPEYAVLRGAITIKNCSPTIRRSIIELGGYDGIHVVGNSQPIIEFNSIVQNAFNAIHIEPDWDLVDRSEGAEDPLGDLYANLGQSIIRNNIIVQNDDAGVRLPQDALLYENGLVPEVTYNDIWNNASLAYVPPAWTNPSKDYAADVSTNIQVDPVFVDLEGGDYALHPCSGVIDRGDPSWKDEDLTQADMGAIPLFQGKYDLSKRLVNDDVYNKLNLEEGMLYRVRCDIWVEEGDELIIGAGTMLAFEGPYSLYLRGGVQISGVEGNEVVFTSAALEPESADWRQIVLDEVDEGSFIEHAIIEYASLDNRSSPFPDTLGALTVIACSPRLDNITIRDSYYAGLHCFDGANPTVDRLTVERVGMHGVVCMLNSNPVLTRTRISDTRGYGILLVSNSSPDITNLLMYNIGGSGLYVTELSSPTINYATVYGKRIEVLGDEDGVERRFNHGIHAEGFAQPEVKNSIFYGYKSSGVFSEISSEPTLSYTYFFSDVDADLFVGPVDSTEVGSFEFSFVAPEEFDFTLPEGSPLLLGSDDGGEVGAYGNNGL
;
A
#
# COMPACT_ATOMS: atom_id res chain seq x y z
N MET A 1 15.92 19.30 21.28
CA MET A 1 17.21 19.92 20.95
C MET A 1 17.24 20.13 19.44
N LYS A 2 17.32 21.39 18.98
CA LYS A 2 17.29 21.79 17.57
C LYS A 2 18.44 21.16 16.78
N ARG A 3 18.18 20.75 15.53
CA ARG A 3 19.06 21.03 14.37
C ARG A 3 18.25 21.04 13.06
N PHE A 4 17.91 22.26 12.67
CA PHE A 4 17.61 22.72 11.31
C PHE A 4 18.92 22.97 10.56
N SER A 5 18.95 22.73 9.23
CA SER A 5 19.78 23.36 8.18
C SER A 5 20.07 22.34 7.05
N ARG A 6 19.94 22.58 5.73
CA ARG A 6 19.71 23.75 4.85
C ARG A 6 19.62 23.25 3.39
N ILE A 7 19.10 24.11 2.50
CA ILE A 7 19.35 24.32 1.03
C ILE A 7 18.00 24.33 0.27
N THR A 8 17.58 25.31 -0.55
CA THR A 8 18.04 26.67 -0.90
C THR A 8 16.87 27.45 -1.55
N LEU A 9 16.85 28.75 -1.26
CA LEU A 9 15.99 29.83 -1.74
C LEU A 9 16.21 30.18 -3.23
N MET A 10 15.15 30.32 -4.03
CA MET A 10 15.15 31.15 -5.23
C MET A 10 13.78 31.86 -5.39
N LEU A 11 13.78 33.18 -5.26
CA LEU A 11 12.64 34.06 -5.49
C LEU A 11 12.97 35.07 -6.61
N LEU A 12 11.99 35.25 -7.49
CA LEU A 12 11.63 36.45 -8.26
C LEU A 12 12.62 37.03 -9.29
N LEU A 13 12.26 36.91 -10.59
CA LEU A 13 12.13 38.07 -11.49
C LEU A 13 11.45 37.67 -12.81
N SER A 14 10.29 38.25 -13.14
CA SER A 14 10.04 38.90 -14.43
C SER A 14 8.65 39.53 -14.44
N GLY A 15 8.63 40.86 -14.44
CA GLY A 15 7.45 41.67 -14.67
C GLY A 15 7.28 42.01 -16.15
N LEU A 16 6.02 42.33 -16.47
CA LEU A 16 5.55 43.30 -17.45
C LEU A 16 6.07 43.23 -18.90
N LEU A 17 5.14 42.95 -19.82
CA LEU A 17 5.06 43.72 -21.06
C LEU A 17 3.59 44.02 -21.43
N LEU A 18 3.23 45.30 -21.36
CA LEU A 18 2.03 45.89 -21.94
C LEU A 18 2.13 45.89 -23.47
N LEU A 19 1.03 45.61 -24.16
CA LEU A 19 0.68 46.29 -25.40
C LEU A 19 -0.81 46.67 -25.38
N ALA A 20 -1.06 47.97 -25.28
CA ALA A 20 -2.34 48.59 -25.52
C ALA A 20 -2.47 48.93 -27.01
N PHE A 21 -3.64 48.66 -27.59
CA PHE A 21 -4.22 49.51 -28.62
C PHE A 21 -5.67 49.78 -28.24
N GLY A 22 -5.94 51.04 -27.90
CA GLY A 22 -7.29 51.54 -27.68
C GLY A 22 -7.96 51.98 -28.97
N CYS A 23 -9.29 52.08 -28.91
CA CYS A 23 -10.00 53.23 -29.45
C CYS A 23 -11.24 53.51 -28.60
N SER A 24 -11.40 54.80 -28.29
CA SER A 24 -12.43 55.49 -27.51
C SER A 24 -13.83 55.36 -28.13
N LYS A 25 -14.98 55.63 -27.50
CA LYS A 25 -15.48 56.71 -26.60
C LYS A 25 -16.89 56.18 -26.19
N GLU A 26 -17.54 56.52 -25.08
CA GLU A 26 -17.89 57.88 -24.64
C GLU A 26 -18.50 57.81 -23.22
N ASN A 27 -18.14 58.79 -22.39
CA ASN A 27 -18.63 58.97 -21.04
C ASN A 27 -20.08 59.46 -21.05
N ASN A 28 -20.93 58.89 -20.20
CA ASN A 28 -22.00 59.61 -19.52
C ASN A 28 -22.36 58.86 -18.22
N ASN A 29 -21.90 59.39 -17.09
CA ASN A 29 -22.64 59.32 -15.84
C ASN A 29 -22.85 60.78 -15.41
N PRO A 30 -23.99 61.16 -14.83
CA PRO A 30 -24.20 60.74 -13.44
C PRO A 30 -25.65 60.54 -12.97
N VAL A 31 -25.72 59.96 -11.77
CA VAL A 31 -26.76 60.08 -10.71
C VAL A 31 -27.75 58.91 -10.59
N GLY A 32 -27.49 58.07 -9.57
CA GLY A 32 -28.47 57.69 -8.55
C GLY A 32 -29.43 56.56 -8.90
N GLY A 33 -29.08 55.35 -8.48
CA GLY A 33 -30.00 54.23 -8.31
C GLY A 33 -29.30 53.18 -7.47
N ASP A 34 -29.82 52.92 -6.27
CA ASP A 34 -29.39 51.85 -5.39
C ASP A 34 -29.57 50.51 -6.10
N ASP A 35 -28.46 49.90 -6.52
CA ASP A 35 -28.38 48.46 -6.76
C ASP A 35 -27.77 47.84 -5.50
N ASP A 36 -28.55 47.85 -4.43
CA ASP A 36 -28.36 46.89 -3.34
C ASP A 36 -28.37 45.47 -3.97
N PRO A 37 -27.48 44.56 -3.54
CA PRO A 37 -27.62 43.15 -3.90
C PRO A 37 -29.03 42.68 -3.46
N PRO A 38 -29.66 41.73 -4.18
CA PRO A 38 -31.01 41.30 -3.85
C PRO A 38 -31.05 40.87 -2.37
N ILE A 39 -31.80 41.62 -1.57
CA ILE A 39 -32.14 41.25 -0.19
C ILE A 39 -32.96 39.97 -0.30
N ASN A 40 -32.27 38.84 -0.15
CA ASN A 40 -32.90 37.54 0.02
C ASN A 40 -33.63 37.59 1.37
N PRO A 41 -34.92 37.24 1.46
CA PRO A 41 -35.62 37.26 2.73
C PRO A 41 -34.87 36.38 3.75
N VAL A 42 -34.55 36.97 4.90
CA VAL A 42 -34.15 36.24 6.10
C VAL A 42 -35.33 35.34 6.43
N PHE A 43 -35.21 34.07 6.08
CA PHE A 43 -36.13 33.08 6.57
C PHE A 43 -35.60 32.63 7.92
N ASP A 44 -36.26 33.05 9.00
CA ASP A 44 -36.06 32.47 10.32
C ASP A 44 -36.43 30.96 10.30
N GLU A 45 -37.21 30.52 9.30
CA GLU A 45 -37.69 29.15 9.14
C GLU A 45 -37.49 28.56 7.74
N ILE A 46 -37.10 27.28 7.65
CA ILE A 46 -36.95 26.54 6.39
C ILE A 46 -37.71 25.22 6.44
N SER A 47 -38.38 24.85 5.33
CA SER A 47 -39.04 23.55 5.17
C SER A 47 -39.29 23.25 3.70
N GLY A 48 -39.85 22.07 3.41
CA GLY A 48 -40.10 21.59 2.05
C GLY A 48 -38.85 21.04 1.38
N VAL A 49 -38.94 20.86 0.07
CA VAL A 49 -37.86 20.29 -0.74
C VAL A 49 -36.90 21.39 -1.19
N GLN A 50 -35.63 21.22 -0.87
CA GLN A 50 -34.53 22.09 -1.29
C GLN A 50 -33.57 21.33 -2.20
N SER A 51 -33.10 22.02 -3.25
CA SER A 51 -32.26 21.43 -4.30
C SER A 51 -31.30 22.46 -4.89
N GLY A 52 -30.14 22.03 -5.36
CA GLY A 52 -29.14 22.90 -5.98
C GLY A 52 -28.24 23.56 -4.93
N SER A 53 -27.68 24.73 -5.23
CA SER A 53 -26.81 25.45 -4.28
C SER A 53 -27.56 26.62 -3.65
N PHE A 54 -27.57 26.70 -2.33
CA PHE A 54 -28.15 27.82 -1.59
C PHE A 54 -27.35 28.15 -0.34
N THR A 55 -27.57 29.35 0.19
CA THR A 55 -26.82 29.89 1.32
C THR A 55 -27.74 30.18 2.50
N ILE A 56 -27.31 29.77 3.68
CA ILE A 56 -27.89 30.11 4.98
C ILE A 56 -27.05 31.24 5.58
N MET A 57 -27.66 32.43 5.68
CA MET A 57 -26.96 33.67 6.06
C MET A 57 -26.88 33.88 7.58
N ASP A 58 -27.79 33.26 8.34
CA ASP A 58 -27.87 33.28 9.80
C ASP A 58 -28.56 31.98 10.26
N THR A 59 -28.80 31.82 11.55
CA THR A 59 -29.52 30.66 12.11
C THR A 59 -30.92 30.52 11.49
N VAL A 60 -31.19 29.37 10.90
CA VAL A 60 -32.51 29.02 10.34
C VAL A 60 -33.06 27.77 10.99
N THR A 61 -34.37 27.76 11.26
CA THR A 61 -35.04 26.66 11.98
C THR A 61 -35.93 25.85 11.05
N VAL A 62 -35.89 24.52 11.12
CA VAL A 62 -36.94 23.64 10.62
C VAL A 62 -37.97 23.49 11.74
N PRO A 63 -39.16 24.11 11.65
CA PRO A 63 -40.10 24.15 12.78
C PRO A 63 -40.70 22.77 13.09
N GLU A 64 -41.15 22.58 14.32
CA GLU A 64 -41.90 21.39 14.74
C GLU A 64 -43.06 21.07 13.76
N GLY A 65 -43.18 19.79 13.40
CA GLY A 65 -44.20 19.31 12.46
C GLY A 65 -43.97 19.72 10.99
N LYS A 66 -42.80 20.27 10.66
CA LYS A 66 -42.35 20.51 9.28
C LYS A 66 -41.19 19.59 8.91
N THR A 67 -41.11 19.27 7.63
CA THR A 67 -40.01 18.48 7.07
C THR A 67 -39.17 19.35 6.15
N LEU A 68 -37.85 19.32 6.31
CA LEU A 68 -36.87 19.80 5.35
C LEU A 68 -36.30 18.60 4.59
N THR A 69 -36.53 18.53 3.28
CA THR A 69 -35.93 17.51 2.42
C THR A 69 -34.86 18.15 1.56
N ILE A 70 -33.64 17.64 1.61
CA ILE A 70 -32.53 18.11 0.78
C ILE A 70 -32.20 17.03 -0.25
N THR A 71 -32.26 17.38 -1.53
CA THR A 71 -32.09 16.40 -2.61
C THR A 71 -30.61 16.10 -2.91
N PRO A 72 -30.26 14.93 -3.47
CA PRO A 72 -28.90 14.60 -3.89
C PRO A 72 -28.21 15.69 -4.73
N GLY A 73 -26.90 15.87 -4.53
CA GLY A 73 -26.09 16.87 -5.24
C GLY A 73 -26.27 18.32 -4.78
N THR A 74 -27.04 18.55 -3.71
CA THR A 74 -27.25 19.89 -3.13
C THR A 74 -26.02 20.32 -2.34
N VAL A 75 -25.64 21.60 -2.47
CA VAL A 75 -24.61 22.23 -1.64
C VAL A 75 -25.23 23.35 -0.83
N VAL A 76 -25.15 23.22 0.49
CA VAL A 76 -25.63 24.20 1.46
C VAL A 76 -24.44 24.97 2.02
N TYR A 77 -24.36 26.26 1.70
CA TYR A 77 -23.34 27.15 2.20
C TYR A 77 -23.81 27.87 3.46
N PHE A 78 -22.93 28.00 4.46
CA PHE A 78 -23.20 28.74 5.68
C PHE A 78 -22.28 29.96 5.79
N GLU A 79 -22.86 31.14 6.03
CA GLU A 79 -22.08 32.29 6.50
C GLU A 79 -21.46 32.00 7.88
N PRO A 80 -20.36 32.68 8.26
CA PRO A 80 -19.77 32.48 9.56
C PRO A 80 -20.78 32.70 10.69
N ARG A 81 -20.85 31.75 11.62
CA ARG A 81 -21.83 31.68 12.73
C ARG A 81 -23.28 31.33 12.35
N ALA A 82 -23.57 31.03 11.09
CA ALA A 82 -24.88 30.51 10.74
C ALA A 82 -25.04 29.07 11.28
N ALA A 83 -26.29 28.68 11.55
CA ALA A 83 -26.65 27.35 12.04
C ALA A 83 -27.91 26.83 11.35
N LEU A 84 -28.06 25.51 11.28
CA LEU A 84 -29.31 24.86 10.92
C LEU A 84 -29.90 24.21 12.17
N HIS A 85 -30.98 24.80 12.70
CA HIS A 85 -31.74 24.24 13.80
C HIS A 85 -32.88 23.39 13.24
N VAL A 86 -33.12 22.23 13.85
CA VAL A 86 -34.14 21.29 13.42
C VAL A 86 -34.93 20.85 14.65
N GLU A 87 -36.16 21.36 14.74
CA GLU A 87 -37.20 20.95 15.70
C GLU A 87 -38.27 20.06 15.04
N GLY A 88 -38.34 20.09 13.71
CA GLY A 88 -39.15 19.19 12.89
C GLY A 88 -38.37 17.97 12.39
N GLU A 89 -38.47 17.65 11.10
CA GLU A 89 -37.80 16.52 10.47
C GLU A 89 -36.80 17.01 9.42
N ILE A 90 -35.64 16.37 9.30
CA ILE A 90 -34.72 16.56 8.18
C ILE A 90 -34.45 15.26 7.43
N ILE A 91 -34.63 15.29 6.12
CA ILE A 91 -34.32 14.18 5.21
C ILE A 91 -33.22 14.66 4.26
N ALA A 92 -31.97 14.38 4.60
CA ALA A 92 -30.79 14.65 3.77
C ALA A 92 -30.21 13.33 3.27
N GLN A 93 -30.75 12.83 2.16
CA GLN A 93 -30.35 11.55 1.55
C GLN A 93 -29.78 11.80 0.15
N GLY A 94 -28.45 11.80 0.06
CA GLY A 94 -27.71 11.78 -1.18
C GLY A 94 -27.66 10.37 -1.79
N ASN A 95 -26.69 10.16 -2.67
CA ASN A 95 -26.29 8.84 -3.16
C ASN A 95 -24.80 8.84 -3.51
N GLU A 96 -24.23 7.67 -3.79
CA GLU A 96 -22.81 7.48 -4.11
C GLU A 96 -22.27 8.42 -5.17
N SER A 97 -23.08 8.75 -6.18
CA SER A 97 -22.70 9.66 -7.26
C SER A 97 -22.97 11.14 -6.98
N ASN A 98 -23.88 11.46 -6.05
CA ASN A 98 -24.37 12.82 -5.80
C ASN A 98 -24.60 13.04 -4.30
N TRP A 99 -23.50 13.31 -3.60
CA TRP A 99 -23.52 13.62 -2.18
C TRP A 99 -24.19 14.98 -1.91
N ILE A 100 -24.72 15.14 -0.71
CA ILE A 100 -25.16 16.45 -0.21
C ILE A 100 -24.02 17.05 0.60
N THR A 101 -23.68 18.31 0.37
CA THR A 101 -22.58 18.98 1.08
C THR A 101 -23.09 20.14 1.93
N PHE A 102 -22.75 20.15 3.22
CA PHE A 102 -22.94 21.28 4.13
C PHE A 102 -21.56 21.87 4.45
N THR A 103 -21.33 23.13 4.07
CA THR A 103 -19.98 23.72 4.14
C THR A 103 -19.99 25.23 4.34
N SER A 104 -18.82 25.79 4.66
CA SER A 104 -18.61 27.23 4.83
C SER A 104 -18.72 27.98 3.50
N LEU A 105 -19.29 29.19 3.52
CA LEU A 105 -19.31 30.10 2.38
C LEU A 105 -17.93 30.73 2.10
N ARG A 106 -16.97 30.65 3.04
CA ARG A 106 -15.65 31.28 2.88
C ARG A 106 -14.87 30.64 1.74
N SER A 107 -14.16 31.46 0.98
CA SER A 107 -13.27 31.01 -0.11
C SER A 107 -12.01 30.28 0.37
N SER A 108 -11.70 30.38 1.67
CA SER A 108 -10.63 29.67 2.35
C SER A 108 -11.17 29.27 3.73
N PRO A 109 -11.90 28.16 3.80
CA PRO A 109 -12.61 27.78 5.00
C PRO A 109 -11.64 27.31 6.09
N GLU A 110 -12.04 27.54 7.34
CA GLU A 110 -11.33 27.13 8.54
C GLU A 110 -12.24 26.26 9.40
N ARG A 111 -11.65 25.37 10.23
CA ARG A 111 -12.42 24.56 11.16
C ARG A 111 -13.25 25.46 12.08
N GLY A 112 -14.55 25.21 12.19
CA GLY A 112 -15.44 26.03 13.03
C GLY A 112 -15.87 27.36 12.42
N ASP A 113 -15.95 27.45 11.09
CA ASP A 113 -16.42 28.65 10.41
C ASP A 113 -17.90 28.95 10.72
N TRP A 114 -18.74 27.91 10.71
CA TRP A 114 -20.16 27.99 10.99
C TRP A 114 -20.52 27.14 12.21
N ASP A 115 -21.66 27.45 12.85
CA ASP A 115 -21.96 26.92 14.17
C ASP A 115 -22.27 25.42 14.07
N GLY A 116 -23.05 24.98 13.08
CA GLY A 116 -23.27 23.58 12.74
C GLY A 116 -24.75 23.22 12.59
N ILE A 117 -25.05 21.92 12.50
CA ILE A 117 -26.42 21.38 12.45
C ILE A 117 -26.84 20.98 13.86
N ARG A 118 -28.05 21.36 14.26
CA ARG A 118 -28.60 21.16 15.61
C ARG A 118 -29.95 20.47 15.52
N LEU A 119 -30.00 19.20 15.89
CA LEU A 119 -31.23 18.42 16.02
C LEU A 119 -31.68 18.53 17.47
N LEU A 120 -32.69 19.35 17.71
CA LEU A 120 -33.15 19.75 19.04
C LEU A 120 -34.60 19.28 19.24
N GLY A 121 -34.78 17.99 19.51
CA GLY A 121 -36.11 17.37 19.51
C GLY A 121 -36.66 17.10 18.10
N ALA A 122 -35.77 16.94 17.13
CA ALA A 122 -36.15 16.57 15.77
C ALA A 122 -36.88 15.20 15.72
N ASP A 123 -37.64 14.93 14.66
CA ASP A 123 -38.24 13.62 14.45
C ASP A 123 -37.15 12.55 14.32
N ASP A 124 -37.36 11.40 14.98
CA ASP A 124 -36.44 10.25 14.96
C ASP A 124 -36.29 9.64 13.55
N THR A 125 -37.22 9.92 12.62
CA THR A 125 -37.07 9.56 11.20
C THR A 125 -36.04 10.42 10.46
N SER A 126 -35.51 11.47 11.09
CA SER A 126 -34.49 12.33 10.50
C SER A 126 -33.25 11.53 10.10
N ILE A 127 -32.72 11.82 8.91
CA ILE A 127 -31.65 11.03 8.31
C ILE A 127 -30.62 11.88 7.58
N PHE A 128 -29.36 11.50 7.76
CA PHE A 128 -28.20 11.96 7.00
C PHE A 128 -27.55 10.74 6.34
N GLU A 129 -27.67 10.64 5.03
CA GLU A 129 -27.11 9.54 4.25
C GLU A 129 -26.43 10.06 2.98
N TYR A 130 -25.18 9.67 2.70
CA TYR A 130 -24.35 10.26 1.65
C TYR A 130 -24.25 11.79 1.77
N VAL A 131 -23.97 12.24 3.00
CA VAL A 131 -23.78 13.64 3.34
C VAL A 131 -22.32 13.91 3.67
N ARG A 132 -21.80 15.06 3.26
CA ARG A 132 -20.50 15.60 3.67
C ARG A 132 -20.71 16.87 4.48
N VAL A 133 -20.33 16.86 5.76
CA VAL A 133 -20.39 18.04 6.65
C VAL A 133 -18.96 18.50 6.94
N GLN A 134 -18.63 19.73 6.56
CA GLN A 134 -17.26 20.25 6.66
C GLN A 134 -17.23 21.62 7.35
N TYR A 135 -16.14 21.89 8.07
CA TYR A 135 -15.83 23.22 8.64
C TYR A 135 -16.86 23.77 9.64
N ALA A 136 -17.72 22.90 10.14
CA ALA A 136 -18.76 23.22 11.12
C ALA A 136 -18.18 23.29 12.54
N ALA A 137 -19.05 23.37 13.55
CA ALA A 137 -18.71 23.26 14.96
C ALA A 137 -17.78 24.39 15.44
N LYS A 138 -18.20 25.64 15.26
CA LYS A 138 -17.47 26.77 15.82
C LYS A 138 -17.28 26.62 17.32
N TYR A 139 -16.02 26.62 17.76
CA TYR A 139 -15.66 26.67 19.17
C TYR A 139 -15.09 28.03 19.55
N ASP A 140 -15.73 28.69 20.52
CA ASP A 140 -15.16 29.89 21.14
C ASP A 140 -14.27 29.48 22.33
N LEU A 141 -12.96 29.45 22.09
CA LEU A 141 -11.90 29.08 23.05
C LEU A 141 -11.95 29.86 24.39
N HIS A 142 -12.75 30.92 24.51
CA HIS A 142 -12.84 31.72 25.73
C HIS A 142 -13.53 31.01 26.91
N ILE A 143 -14.24 29.89 26.71
CA ILE A 143 -15.11 29.28 27.75
C ILE A 143 -15.07 27.74 27.69
N ASP A 144 -13.91 27.12 27.95
CA ASP A 144 -13.85 25.68 28.32
C ASP A 144 -14.32 25.51 29.77
N THR A 145 -15.63 25.59 30.01
CA THR A 145 -16.18 25.47 31.35
C THR A 145 -16.34 24.01 31.80
N THR A 146 -16.38 23.04 30.89
CA THR A 146 -16.51 21.60 31.23
C THR A 146 -15.27 21.04 31.93
N ARG A 147 -14.05 21.47 31.58
CA ARG A 147 -12.86 21.13 32.40
C ARG A 147 -12.82 21.84 33.75
N TYR A 148 -13.58 22.92 33.93
CA TYR A 148 -13.53 23.77 35.12
C TYR A 148 -14.54 23.36 36.21
N TYR A 149 -15.62 22.66 35.88
CA TYR A 149 -16.67 22.34 36.86
C TYR A 149 -16.32 21.23 37.86
N PHE A 150 -15.38 20.34 37.53
CA PHE A 150 -15.02 19.23 38.44
C PHE A 150 -13.89 19.57 39.43
N ASN A 151 -13.18 20.69 39.26
CA ASN A 151 -11.97 20.98 40.05
C ASN A 151 -12.12 22.01 41.17
N ASP A 152 -13.25 22.73 41.29
CA ASP A 152 -13.32 23.88 42.24
C ASP A 152 -14.46 23.85 43.26
N GLY A 153 -15.28 22.80 43.35
CA GLY A 153 -16.26 22.66 44.44
C GLY A 153 -17.30 23.80 44.54
N VAL A 154 -17.47 24.60 43.48
CA VAL A 154 -18.47 25.66 43.39
C VAL A 154 -19.64 25.15 42.57
N GLN A 155 -20.74 24.82 43.26
CA GLN A 155 -22.03 24.55 42.63
C GLN A 155 -22.69 25.84 42.12
N ASN A 156 -23.54 25.69 41.10
CA ASN A 156 -24.45 26.69 40.52
C ASN A 156 -23.83 27.76 39.62
N ARG A 157 -23.52 27.36 38.38
CA ARG A 157 -23.70 28.23 37.22
C ARG A 157 -24.47 27.50 36.14
N ALA A 158 -25.59 28.08 35.71
CA ALA A 158 -26.30 27.68 34.50
C ALA A 158 -25.30 27.51 33.35
N VAL A 159 -25.34 26.35 32.69
CA VAL A 159 -24.54 26.10 31.49
C VAL A 159 -25.08 27.03 30.40
N PRO A 160 -24.25 27.91 29.83
CA PRO A 160 -24.71 28.69 28.70
C PRO A 160 -25.09 27.75 27.55
N GLU A 161 -26.18 28.01 26.84
CA GLU A 161 -26.70 27.14 25.77
C GLU A 161 -25.65 26.83 24.67
N TYR A 162 -24.78 27.80 24.36
CA TYR A 162 -23.64 27.63 23.44
C TYR A 162 -22.55 26.69 23.96
N ALA A 163 -22.53 26.38 25.26
CA ALA A 163 -21.62 25.43 25.87
C ALA A 163 -22.17 23.98 25.81
N VAL A 164 -23.34 23.72 25.22
CA VAL A 164 -23.91 22.35 25.07
C VAL A 164 -23.94 21.89 23.61
N LEU A 165 -23.85 22.82 22.65
CA LEU A 165 -24.03 22.54 21.23
C LEU A 165 -22.71 22.57 20.46
N ARG A 166 -21.90 21.52 20.62
CA ARG A 166 -20.48 21.52 20.21
C ARG A 166 -20.11 20.58 19.07
N GLY A 167 -21.07 19.89 18.46
CA GLY A 167 -20.82 19.01 17.31
C GLY A 167 -20.95 19.72 15.96
N ALA A 168 -20.30 19.21 14.90
CA ALA A 168 -20.67 19.55 13.53
C ALA A 168 -22.14 19.18 13.29
N ILE A 169 -22.54 18.03 13.84
CA ILE A 169 -23.92 17.64 14.07
C ILE A 169 -24.11 17.46 15.58
N THR A 170 -25.07 18.19 16.16
CA THR A 170 -25.49 17.99 17.55
C THR A 170 -26.86 17.34 17.60
N ILE A 171 -27.02 16.32 18.43
CA ILE A 171 -28.23 15.51 18.60
C ILE A 171 -28.65 15.63 20.07
N LYS A 172 -29.82 16.21 20.30
CA LYS A 172 -30.42 16.35 21.63
C LYS A 172 -31.90 16.01 21.56
N ASN A 173 -32.37 15.15 22.46
CA ASN A 173 -33.76 14.72 22.58
C ASN A 173 -34.36 14.12 21.29
N CYS A 174 -33.54 13.47 20.47
CA CYS A 174 -33.95 12.80 19.23
C CYS A 174 -32.96 11.68 18.87
N SER A 175 -33.37 10.76 18.00
CA SER A 175 -32.61 9.55 17.64
C SER A 175 -32.53 9.36 16.11
N PRO A 176 -31.88 10.30 15.40
CA PRO A 176 -31.75 10.24 13.94
C PRO A 176 -30.83 9.08 13.50
N THR A 177 -30.86 8.79 12.20
CA THR A 177 -29.86 7.92 11.56
C THR A 177 -28.82 8.76 10.80
N ILE A 178 -27.54 8.54 11.10
CA ILE A 178 -26.41 9.12 10.36
C ILE A 178 -25.61 7.96 9.79
N ARG A 179 -25.59 7.83 8.47
CA ARG A 179 -24.91 6.72 7.81
C ARG A 179 -24.27 7.07 6.50
N ARG A 180 -23.26 6.30 6.06
CA ARG A 180 -22.57 6.50 4.77
C ARG A 180 -22.20 7.96 4.51
N SER A 181 -21.76 8.65 5.54
CA SER A 181 -21.53 10.10 5.52
C SER A 181 -20.13 10.45 6.01
N ILE A 182 -19.64 11.60 5.58
CA ILE A 182 -18.33 12.15 5.95
C ILE A 182 -18.57 13.37 6.86
N ILE A 183 -17.96 13.36 8.04
CA ILE A 183 -18.00 14.47 8.98
C ILE A 183 -16.56 14.86 9.30
N GLU A 184 -16.14 16.02 8.82
CA GLU A 184 -14.72 16.38 8.84
C GLU A 184 -14.44 17.84 9.17
N LEU A 185 -13.19 18.10 9.56
CA LEU A 185 -12.65 19.46 9.70
C LEU A 185 -13.53 20.36 10.58
N GLY A 186 -14.23 19.77 11.56
CA GLY A 186 -15.01 20.50 12.55
C GLY A 186 -14.10 21.27 13.51
N GLY A 187 -14.55 22.44 13.98
CA GLY A 187 -13.85 23.24 14.99
C GLY A 187 -13.91 22.68 16.41
N TYR A 188 -14.67 21.61 16.63
CA TYR A 188 -14.77 20.90 17.90
C TYR A 188 -15.11 19.42 17.68
N ASP A 189 -16.26 18.94 18.17
CA ASP A 189 -16.67 17.55 18.01
C ASP A 189 -17.24 17.32 16.60
N GLY A 190 -17.05 16.14 16.01
CA GLY A 190 -17.73 15.75 14.79
C GLY A 190 -19.23 15.57 15.03
N ILE A 191 -19.58 14.57 15.85
CA ILE A 191 -20.96 14.30 16.26
C ILE A 191 -21.05 14.41 17.78
N HIS A 192 -21.99 15.23 18.26
CA HIS A 192 -22.25 15.41 19.67
C HIS A 192 -23.64 14.89 20.03
N VAL A 193 -23.72 13.91 20.94
CA VAL A 193 -24.96 13.28 21.39
C VAL A 193 -25.20 13.64 22.85
N VAL A 194 -26.36 14.23 23.12
CA VAL A 194 -26.71 14.76 24.44
C VAL A 194 -27.94 14.05 24.99
N GLY A 195 -27.88 13.71 26.28
CA GLY A 195 -29.00 13.17 27.04
C GLY A 195 -29.39 11.78 26.58
N ASN A 196 -30.70 11.53 26.49
CA ASN A 196 -31.26 10.19 26.24
C ASN A 196 -31.37 9.83 24.75
N SER A 197 -30.74 10.61 23.89
CA SER A 197 -30.72 10.45 22.43
C SER A 197 -30.08 9.11 22.01
N GLN A 198 -30.71 8.33 21.14
CA GLN A 198 -30.22 7.01 20.72
C GLN A 198 -29.99 6.93 19.20
N PRO A 199 -29.15 7.81 18.63
CA PRO A 199 -28.90 7.79 17.20
C PRO A 199 -28.23 6.48 16.75
N ILE A 200 -28.47 6.13 15.49
CA ILE A 200 -27.72 5.11 14.78
C ILE A 200 -26.65 5.82 13.95
N ILE A 201 -25.37 5.55 14.26
CA ILE A 201 -24.20 6.14 13.61
C ILE A 201 -23.41 4.99 12.98
N GLU A 202 -23.62 4.74 11.69
CA GLU A 202 -23.01 3.58 11.01
C GLU A 202 -22.41 3.87 9.64
N PHE A 203 -21.32 3.19 9.28
CA PHE A 203 -20.67 3.40 7.97
C PHE A 203 -20.29 4.86 7.72
N ASN A 204 -19.81 5.61 8.71
CA ASN A 204 -19.35 6.98 8.51
C ASN A 204 -17.83 7.07 8.52
N SER A 205 -17.30 8.10 7.87
CA SER A 205 -15.91 8.51 8.00
C SER A 205 -15.88 9.83 8.78
N ILE A 206 -15.42 9.79 10.03
CA ILE A 206 -15.40 10.95 10.94
C ILE A 206 -13.95 11.33 11.22
N VAL A 207 -13.49 12.38 10.54
CA VAL A 207 -12.06 12.58 10.29
C VAL A 207 -11.60 14.01 10.57
N GLN A 208 -10.42 14.18 11.17
CA GLN A 208 -9.77 15.50 11.28
C GLN A 208 -10.61 16.59 11.97
N ASN A 209 -11.44 16.25 12.96
CA ASN A 209 -12.13 17.23 13.79
C ASN A 209 -11.20 17.73 14.92
N ALA A 210 -11.35 18.98 15.32
CA ALA A 210 -10.47 19.64 16.30
C ALA A 210 -10.65 19.16 17.76
N PHE A 211 -11.61 18.27 18.01
CA PHE A 211 -11.77 17.62 19.31
C PHE A 211 -12.16 16.14 19.13
N ASN A 212 -13.30 15.67 19.68
CA ASN A 212 -13.66 14.27 19.54
C ASN A 212 -14.33 13.99 18.19
N ALA A 213 -14.23 12.77 17.69
CA ALA A 213 -15.01 12.38 16.52
C ALA A 213 -16.48 12.24 16.89
N ILE A 214 -16.77 11.43 17.92
CA ILE A 214 -18.09 11.26 18.51
C ILE A 214 -17.97 11.54 20.01
N HIS A 215 -18.85 12.37 20.55
CA HIS A 215 -18.93 12.63 21.97
C HIS A 215 -20.35 12.39 22.47
N ILE A 216 -20.50 11.54 23.48
CA ILE A 216 -21.78 11.25 24.14
C ILE A 216 -21.70 11.74 25.58
N GLU A 217 -22.64 12.59 25.97
CA GLU A 217 -22.75 13.11 27.33
C GLU A 217 -24.20 13.15 27.83
N PRO A 218 -24.43 13.09 29.16
CA PRO A 218 -25.77 13.28 29.68
C PRO A 218 -26.26 14.72 29.48
N ASP A 219 -27.57 14.93 29.58
CA ASP A 219 -28.14 16.28 29.49
C ASP A 219 -27.91 17.03 30.81
N TRP A 220 -26.84 17.81 30.87
CA TRP A 220 -26.47 18.59 32.04
C TRP A 220 -27.53 19.61 32.46
N ASP A 221 -28.48 19.98 31.58
CA ASP A 221 -29.62 20.83 31.94
C ASP A 221 -30.59 20.15 32.93
N LEU A 222 -30.51 18.82 33.07
CA LEU A 222 -31.26 18.06 34.08
C LEU A 222 -30.65 18.19 35.48
N VAL A 223 -29.36 18.54 35.59
CA VAL A 223 -28.67 18.68 36.88
C VAL A 223 -29.25 19.85 37.68
N ASP A 224 -29.49 21.00 37.04
CA ASP A 224 -30.14 22.15 37.68
C ASP A 224 -31.59 21.85 38.12
N ARG A 225 -32.26 20.86 37.48
CA ARG A 225 -33.63 20.43 37.83
C ARG A 225 -33.67 19.36 38.93
N SER A 226 -32.52 18.75 39.24
CA SER A 226 -32.37 17.66 40.21
C SER A 226 -32.00 18.13 41.62
N GLU A 227 -32.01 19.45 41.89
CA GLU A 227 -31.80 20.01 43.24
C GLU A 227 -32.79 19.37 44.24
N GLY A 228 -32.31 18.39 45.02
CA GLY A 228 -33.08 17.64 46.03
C GLY A 228 -33.26 16.14 45.79
N ALA A 229 -32.74 15.57 44.70
CA ALA A 229 -32.71 14.11 44.48
C ALA A 229 -31.72 13.43 45.45
N GLU A 230 -32.04 12.20 45.91
CA GLU A 230 -31.14 11.42 46.78
C GLU A 230 -29.85 10.99 46.05
N ASP A 231 -29.89 10.90 44.72
CA ASP A 231 -28.72 10.65 43.84
C ASP A 231 -28.84 11.42 42.49
N PRO A 232 -28.49 12.72 42.46
CA PRO A 232 -28.60 13.56 41.27
C PRO A 232 -27.73 13.09 40.09
N LEU A 233 -26.62 12.41 40.37
CA LEU A 233 -25.72 11.87 39.35
C LEU A 233 -26.26 10.55 38.79
N GLY A 234 -26.80 9.67 39.64
CA GLY A 234 -27.47 8.45 39.20
C GLY A 234 -28.63 8.71 38.23
N ASP A 235 -29.49 9.70 38.53
CA ASP A 235 -30.61 10.08 37.65
C ASP A 235 -30.16 10.73 36.33
N LEU A 236 -29.02 11.44 36.34
CA LEU A 236 -28.43 12.06 35.15
C LEU A 236 -27.88 10.98 34.20
N TYR A 237 -27.14 10.01 34.73
CA TYR A 237 -26.58 8.91 33.94
C TYR A 237 -27.63 7.87 33.53
N ALA A 238 -28.73 7.73 34.28
CA ALA A 238 -29.90 6.94 33.88
C ALA A 238 -30.56 7.44 32.59
N ASN A 239 -30.35 8.72 32.24
CA ASN A 239 -30.81 9.33 31.00
C ASN A 239 -29.73 9.37 29.92
N LEU A 240 -28.63 8.59 30.03
CA LEU A 240 -27.63 8.52 28.97
C LEU A 240 -28.13 7.65 27.81
N GLY A 241 -28.12 8.25 26.61
CA GLY A 241 -28.51 7.62 25.37
C GLY A 241 -27.67 6.39 25.02
N GLN A 242 -28.34 5.34 24.57
CA GLN A 242 -27.72 4.09 24.12
C GLN A 242 -27.53 4.14 22.59
N SER A 243 -26.62 5.00 22.13
CA SER A 243 -26.32 5.11 20.69
C SER A 243 -25.78 3.79 20.13
N ILE A 244 -26.06 3.51 18.87
CA ILE A 244 -25.44 2.41 18.12
C ILE A 244 -24.37 3.01 17.22
N ILE A 245 -23.11 2.64 17.44
CA ILE A 245 -21.93 3.14 16.73
C ILE A 245 -21.19 1.95 16.14
N ARG A 246 -21.28 1.75 14.82
CA ARG A 246 -20.61 0.62 14.16
C ARG A 246 -20.18 0.85 12.73
N ASN A 247 -19.22 0.08 12.24
CA ASN A 247 -18.72 0.18 10.87
C ASN A 247 -18.21 1.57 10.49
N ASN A 248 -17.85 2.41 11.46
CA ASN A 248 -17.30 3.74 11.18
C ASN A 248 -15.77 3.67 11.08
N ILE A 249 -15.19 4.56 10.27
CA ILE A 249 -13.77 4.92 10.34
C ILE A 249 -13.66 6.24 11.09
N ILE A 250 -12.92 6.24 12.18
CA ILE A 250 -12.74 7.38 13.09
C ILE A 250 -11.25 7.67 13.20
N VAL A 251 -10.77 8.67 12.45
CA VAL A 251 -9.33 8.87 12.27
C VAL A 251 -8.87 10.31 12.36
N GLN A 252 -7.69 10.52 12.96
CA GLN A 252 -7.00 11.81 13.04
C GLN A 252 -7.81 12.96 13.68
N ASN A 253 -8.67 12.67 14.65
CA ASN A 253 -9.31 13.72 15.45
C ASN A 253 -8.36 14.18 16.58
N ASP A 254 -8.41 15.47 16.92
CA ASP A 254 -7.42 16.11 17.82
C ASP A 254 -7.65 15.83 19.32
N ASP A 255 -8.71 15.08 19.69
CA ASP A 255 -8.88 14.47 21.03
C ASP A 255 -9.26 12.98 20.90
N ALA A 256 -10.40 12.51 21.44
CA ALA A 256 -10.77 11.10 21.41
C ALA A 256 -11.50 10.70 20.13
N GLY A 257 -11.41 9.42 19.76
CA GLY A 257 -12.29 8.86 18.72
C GLY A 257 -13.76 8.87 19.17
N VAL A 258 -14.07 8.10 20.22
CA VAL A 258 -15.42 8.03 20.82
C VAL A 258 -15.36 8.37 22.30
N ARG A 259 -15.79 9.58 22.67
CA ARG A 259 -15.80 10.03 24.06
C ARG A 259 -17.11 9.68 24.76
N LEU A 260 -17.01 8.99 25.89
CA LEU A 260 -18.13 8.68 26.79
C LEU A 260 -17.93 9.33 28.18
N PRO A 261 -18.99 9.45 29.00
CA PRO A 261 -18.86 10.04 30.33
C PRO A 261 -18.02 9.16 31.28
N GLN A 262 -17.29 9.79 32.19
CA GLN A 262 -16.38 9.14 33.14
C GLN A 262 -17.07 8.71 34.43
N ASP A 263 -18.00 7.75 34.37
CA ASP A 263 -18.63 7.21 35.59
C ASP A 263 -18.64 5.67 35.60
N ALA A 264 -18.14 5.10 36.70
CA ALA A 264 -18.15 3.65 36.92
C ALA A 264 -19.58 3.09 37.00
N LEU A 265 -20.53 3.91 37.44
CA LEU A 265 -21.95 3.54 37.57
C LEU A 265 -22.62 3.29 36.21
N LEU A 266 -22.10 3.84 35.10
CA LEU A 266 -22.61 3.56 33.75
C LEU A 266 -22.42 2.10 33.37
N TYR A 267 -21.25 1.53 33.70
CA TYR A 267 -20.94 0.12 33.44
C TYR A 267 -21.73 -0.81 34.36
N GLU A 268 -21.83 -0.47 35.65
CA GLU A 268 -22.56 -1.28 36.63
C GLU A 268 -24.06 -1.38 36.34
N ASN A 269 -24.64 -0.35 35.72
CA ASN A 269 -26.06 -0.30 35.34
C ASN A 269 -26.35 -0.71 33.89
N GLY A 270 -25.32 -1.10 33.10
CA GLY A 270 -25.50 -1.54 31.71
C GLY A 270 -25.96 -0.45 30.75
N LEU A 271 -25.66 0.82 31.05
CA LEU A 271 -26.04 2.00 30.27
C LEU A 271 -24.88 2.45 29.37
N VAL A 272 -24.34 1.52 28.57
CA VAL A 272 -23.19 1.77 27.69
C VAL A 272 -23.64 1.70 26.23
N PRO A 273 -23.41 2.75 25.42
CA PRO A 273 -23.62 2.72 23.97
C PRO A 273 -22.99 1.49 23.32
N GLU A 274 -23.64 0.96 22.29
CA GLU A 274 -23.08 -0.13 21.49
C GLU A 274 -22.00 0.46 20.58
N VAL A 275 -20.73 0.14 20.83
CA VAL A 275 -19.59 0.58 20.02
C VAL A 275 -18.87 -0.65 19.49
N THR A 276 -19.21 -1.09 18.27
CA THR A 276 -18.74 -2.35 17.70
C THR A 276 -18.28 -2.20 16.26
N TYR A 277 -17.30 -3.00 15.81
CA TYR A 277 -16.86 -2.99 14.40
C TYR A 277 -16.45 -1.61 13.85
N ASN A 278 -15.85 -0.74 14.66
CA ASN A 278 -15.30 0.53 14.19
C ASN A 278 -13.78 0.44 14.05
N ASP A 279 -13.21 1.24 13.14
CA ASP A 279 -11.78 1.49 13.09
C ASP A 279 -11.50 2.85 13.75
N ILE A 280 -10.73 2.84 14.84
CA ILE A 280 -10.44 4.04 15.64
C ILE A 280 -8.93 4.27 15.63
N TRP A 281 -8.45 4.96 14.61
CA TRP A 281 -7.02 5.08 14.31
C TRP A 281 -6.46 6.49 14.51
N ASN A 282 -5.27 6.61 15.09
CA ASN A 282 -4.49 7.85 15.13
C ASN A 282 -5.25 9.12 15.62
N ASN A 283 -6.16 8.97 16.58
CA ASN A 283 -6.78 10.09 17.29
C ASN A 283 -5.85 10.51 18.45
N ALA A 284 -5.77 11.80 18.77
CA ALA A 284 -4.74 12.33 19.68
C ALA A 284 -4.81 11.78 21.11
N SER A 285 -6.02 11.43 21.57
CA SER A 285 -6.26 10.87 22.89
C SER A 285 -6.67 9.41 22.79
N LEU A 286 -5.90 8.55 23.46
CA LEU A 286 -6.25 7.14 23.71
C LEU A 286 -7.34 7.00 24.79
N ALA A 287 -7.72 8.10 25.45
CA ALA A 287 -8.75 8.05 26.48
C ALA A 287 -10.11 7.87 25.81
N TYR A 288 -10.83 6.81 26.20
CA TYR A 288 -12.22 6.49 25.85
C TYR A 288 -12.40 5.64 24.57
N VAL A 289 -12.27 4.33 24.77
CA VAL A 289 -12.91 3.25 24.00
C VAL A 289 -13.30 2.17 25.02
N PRO A 290 -14.59 1.86 25.27
CA PRO A 290 -14.96 0.74 26.11
C PRO A 290 -15.17 -0.57 25.34
N PRO A 291 -14.62 -1.70 25.81
CA PRO A 291 -13.46 -1.87 26.69
C PRO A 291 -12.19 -2.19 25.89
N ALA A 292 -11.10 -1.51 26.28
CA ALA A 292 -9.69 -1.76 25.92
C ALA A 292 -9.14 -3.12 26.43
N TRP A 293 -9.93 -4.19 26.36
CA TRP A 293 -9.40 -5.55 26.47
C TRP A 293 -9.11 -6.00 25.05
N THR A 294 -7.84 -5.97 24.67
CA THR A 294 -7.41 -6.66 23.45
C THR A 294 -7.85 -8.11 23.59
N ASN A 295 -8.53 -8.64 22.57
CA ASN A 295 -8.85 -10.06 22.52
C ASN A 295 -7.67 -10.77 21.82
N PRO A 296 -6.78 -11.47 22.55
CA PRO A 296 -5.63 -12.13 21.94
C PRO A 296 -6.01 -13.36 21.08
N SER A 297 -7.31 -13.67 20.91
CA SER A 297 -7.79 -14.86 20.19
C SER A 297 -8.32 -14.59 18.77
N LYS A 298 -8.26 -13.35 18.25
CA LYS A 298 -8.56 -13.04 16.85
C LYS A 298 -7.29 -12.54 16.15
N ASP A 299 -7.09 -12.95 14.90
CA ASP A 299 -5.86 -12.73 14.07
C ASP A 299 -5.44 -11.26 13.87
N TYR A 300 -6.22 -10.31 14.37
CA TYR A 300 -5.93 -8.89 14.29
C TYR A 300 -6.34 -8.27 15.63
N ALA A 301 -5.62 -7.24 16.06
CA ALA A 301 -5.70 -6.59 17.38
C ALA A 301 -7.05 -5.90 17.70
N ALA A 302 -8.16 -6.60 17.46
CA ALA A 302 -9.50 -6.19 17.79
C ALA A 302 -9.70 -6.25 19.31
N ASP A 303 -10.47 -5.29 19.82
CA ASP A 303 -10.93 -5.33 21.20
C ASP A 303 -12.06 -6.37 21.38
N VAL A 304 -12.50 -6.57 22.61
CA VAL A 304 -13.62 -7.48 22.94
C VAL A 304 -14.95 -7.08 22.29
N SER A 305 -15.08 -5.83 21.84
CA SER A 305 -16.23 -5.27 21.13
C SER A 305 -16.02 -5.25 19.61
N THR A 306 -15.00 -5.95 19.11
CA THR A 306 -14.65 -6.06 17.68
C THR A 306 -14.26 -4.76 16.97
N ASN A 307 -13.96 -3.68 17.71
CA ASN A 307 -13.34 -2.51 17.13
C ASN A 307 -11.85 -2.78 16.86
N ILE A 308 -11.30 -2.15 15.84
CA ILE A 308 -9.89 -2.28 15.44
C ILE A 308 -9.19 -0.92 15.49
N GLN A 309 -7.86 -0.97 15.48
CA GLN A 309 -6.99 0.20 15.40
C GLN A 309 -5.94 -0.09 14.34
N VAL A 310 -6.29 0.15 13.08
CA VAL A 310 -5.39 -0.06 11.94
C VAL A 310 -5.38 1.18 11.06
N ASP A 311 -4.31 1.41 10.30
CA ASP A 311 -4.35 2.49 9.32
C ASP A 311 -5.42 2.19 8.27
N PRO A 312 -6.44 3.06 8.09
CA PRO A 312 -7.46 2.85 7.08
C PRO A 312 -6.91 3.05 5.66
N VAL A 313 -5.73 3.65 5.48
CA VAL A 313 -5.08 3.90 4.17
C VAL A 313 -6.07 4.43 3.13
N PHE A 314 -6.43 5.71 3.25
CA PHE A 314 -7.21 6.39 2.21
C PHE A 314 -6.37 6.70 0.97
N VAL A 315 -7.03 6.91 -0.17
CA VAL A 315 -6.39 7.36 -1.42
C VAL A 315 -5.66 8.69 -1.22
N ASP A 316 -6.32 9.69 -0.62
CA ASP A 316 -5.68 10.95 -0.23
C ASP A 316 -6.41 11.59 0.97
N LEU A 317 -5.94 11.26 2.17
CA LEU A 317 -6.51 11.78 3.42
C LEU A 317 -6.42 13.31 3.54
N GLU A 318 -5.29 13.91 3.14
CA GLU A 318 -5.07 15.36 3.28
C GLU A 318 -5.78 16.17 2.18
N GLY A 319 -5.95 15.58 0.99
CA GLY A 319 -6.78 16.13 -0.09
C GLY A 319 -8.28 15.92 0.11
N GLY A 320 -8.69 15.15 1.12
CA GLY A 320 -10.09 14.86 1.44
C GLY A 320 -10.75 13.84 0.51
N ASP A 321 -9.96 12.94 -0.10
CA ASP A 321 -10.39 11.73 -0.80
C ASP A 321 -10.31 10.53 0.15
N TYR A 322 -11.45 10.25 0.79
CA TYR A 322 -11.58 9.17 1.78
C TYR A 322 -12.03 7.84 1.16
N ALA A 323 -11.87 7.64 -0.15
CA ALA A 323 -11.97 6.32 -0.74
C ALA A 323 -10.86 5.42 -0.15
N LEU A 324 -11.19 4.15 0.09
CA LEU A 324 -10.22 3.19 0.61
C LEU A 324 -9.22 2.80 -0.48
N HIS A 325 -7.93 2.86 -0.16
CA HIS A 325 -6.91 2.24 -1.00
C HIS A 325 -7.03 0.71 -0.89
N PRO A 326 -6.76 -0.09 -1.94
CA PRO A 326 -6.85 -1.56 -1.88
C PRO A 326 -5.96 -2.24 -0.83
N CYS A 327 -4.93 -1.54 -0.32
CA CYS A 327 -4.11 -1.99 0.82
C CYS A 327 -4.80 -1.80 2.19
N SER A 328 -5.97 -1.19 2.24
CA SER A 328 -6.59 -0.73 3.48
C SER A 328 -6.83 -1.85 4.49
N GLY A 329 -6.50 -1.56 5.75
CA GLY A 329 -6.74 -2.41 6.92
C GLY A 329 -8.21 -2.81 7.13
N VAL A 330 -9.14 -1.97 6.66
CA VAL A 330 -10.54 -1.97 7.10
C VAL A 330 -11.53 -2.63 6.11
N ILE A 331 -11.03 -3.05 4.96
CA ILE A 331 -11.82 -3.80 3.95
C ILE A 331 -12.19 -5.17 4.50
N ASP A 332 -13.45 -5.58 4.34
CA ASP A 332 -14.03 -6.84 4.85
C ASP A 332 -13.88 -7.01 6.37
N ARG A 333 -13.97 -5.91 7.13
CA ARG A 333 -13.76 -5.93 8.60
C ARG A 333 -14.94 -5.43 9.43
N GLY A 334 -16.00 -4.91 8.80
CA GLY A 334 -17.21 -4.45 9.47
C GLY A 334 -18.05 -5.59 10.07
N ASP A 335 -19.27 -5.30 10.48
CA ASP A 335 -20.22 -6.26 11.05
C ASP A 335 -20.51 -7.41 10.04
N PRO A 336 -20.23 -8.69 10.36
CA PRO A 336 -20.39 -9.82 9.45
C PRO A 336 -21.85 -10.13 9.09
N SER A 337 -22.83 -9.50 9.77
CA SER A 337 -24.22 -9.58 9.36
C SER A 337 -24.54 -8.73 8.12
N TRP A 338 -23.59 -7.89 7.68
CA TRP A 338 -23.70 -7.01 6.53
C TRP A 338 -22.76 -7.44 5.41
N LYS A 339 -23.15 -7.07 4.19
CA LYS A 339 -22.38 -7.31 2.97
C LYS A 339 -22.38 -6.08 2.08
N ASP A 340 -21.26 -5.85 1.42
CA ASP A 340 -21.16 -4.85 0.36
C ASP A 340 -21.69 -5.39 -0.99
N GLU A 341 -21.67 -4.56 -2.02
CA GLU A 341 -22.24 -4.90 -3.33
C GLU A 341 -21.52 -6.06 -4.05
N ASP A 342 -20.27 -6.31 -3.69
CA ASP A 342 -19.45 -7.43 -4.13
C ASP A 342 -19.71 -8.74 -3.32
N LEU A 343 -20.64 -8.69 -2.37
CA LEU A 343 -21.10 -9.81 -1.53
C LEU A 343 -20.07 -10.29 -0.50
N THR A 344 -18.96 -9.59 -0.32
CA THR A 344 -18.02 -9.82 0.78
C THR A 344 -18.59 -9.26 2.09
N GLN A 345 -17.86 -9.43 3.19
CA GLN A 345 -18.26 -8.84 4.48
C GLN A 345 -18.20 -7.32 4.36
N ALA A 346 -19.08 -6.59 5.02
CA ALA A 346 -19.08 -5.13 4.85
C ALA A 346 -17.76 -4.47 5.26
N ASP A 347 -17.33 -3.48 4.49
CA ASP A 347 -16.25 -2.57 4.81
C ASP A 347 -16.67 -1.59 5.91
N MET A 348 -15.68 -1.06 6.63
CA MET A 348 -15.91 0.10 7.48
C MET A 348 -15.80 1.40 6.69
N GLY A 349 -16.47 2.44 7.16
CA GLY A 349 -16.37 3.80 6.64
C GLY A 349 -17.48 4.17 5.65
N ALA A 350 -17.42 5.41 5.18
CA ALA A 350 -18.46 5.98 4.33
C ALA A 350 -18.44 5.46 2.88
N ILE A 351 -17.26 5.12 2.38
CA ILE A 351 -17.03 4.73 0.99
C ILE A 351 -16.43 3.32 1.00
N PRO A 352 -17.23 2.27 0.74
CA PRO A 352 -16.72 0.91 0.63
C PRO A 352 -15.88 0.74 -0.65
N LEU A 353 -14.96 -0.22 -0.65
CA LEU A 353 -14.19 -0.65 -1.80
C LEU A 353 -14.73 -1.97 -2.32
N PHE A 354 -15.41 -1.93 -3.46
CA PHE A 354 -15.90 -3.15 -4.08
C PHE A 354 -14.76 -3.92 -4.78
N GLN A 355 -14.51 -5.12 -4.30
CA GLN A 355 -13.52 -6.05 -4.86
C GLN A 355 -14.11 -6.81 -6.04
N GLY A 356 -13.36 -6.89 -7.13
CA GLY A 356 -13.71 -7.79 -8.23
C GLY A 356 -13.48 -9.25 -7.84
N LYS A 357 -14.22 -10.20 -8.45
CA LYS A 357 -13.96 -11.64 -8.26
C LYS A 357 -12.50 -12.04 -8.50
N TYR A 358 -11.76 -11.31 -9.34
CA TYR A 358 -10.36 -11.56 -9.64
C TYR A 358 -9.45 -10.44 -9.17
N ASP A 359 -9.83 -9.78 -8.09
CA ASP A 359 -8.94 -8.89 -7.36
C ASP A 359 -8.30 -9.65 -6.21
N LEU A 360 -6.98 -9.56 -6.09
CA LEU A 360 -6.21 -10.14 -4.99
C LEU A 360 -5.94 -9.13 -3.87
N SER A 361 -6.55 -7.95 -3.91
CA SER A 361 -6.61 -7.12 -2.73
C SER A 361 -7.32 -7.87 -1.61
N LYS A 362 -6.55 -8.32 -0.61
CA LYS A 362 -7.01 -8.94 0.65
C LYS A 362 -7.87 -10.21 0.62
N ARG A 363 -7.97 -10.93 -0.50
CA ARG A 363 -8.71 -12.19 -0.54
C ARG A 363 -7.98 -13.34 0.16
N LEU A 364 -7.87 -13.30 1.48
CA LEU A 364 -7.65 -14.46 2.33
C LEU A 364 -9.01 -14.83 2.94
N VAL A 365 -9.89 -15.42 2.13
CA VAL A 365 -11.10 -16.04 2.70
C VAL A 365 -10.67 -17.38 3.26
N ASN A 366 -10.61 -17.44 4.59
CA ASN A 366 -10.55 -18.68 5.37
C ASN A 366 -11.68 -19.60 4.92
N ASP A 367 -11.36 -20.69 4.23
CA ASP A 367 -12.25 -21.85 4.19
C ASP A 367 -12.08 -22.56 5.54
N ASP A 368 -13.19 -22.86 6.24
CA ASP A 368 -13.31 -23.18 7.68
C ASP A 368 -12.52 -24.42 8.19
N VAL A 369 -11.54 -24.91 7.43
CA VAL A 369 -10.70 -26.07 7.80
C VAL A 369 -9.20 -25.86 7.47
N TYR A 370 -8.84 -24.96 6.55
CA TYR A 370 -7.45 -24.62 6.18
C TYR A 370 -7.37 -23.20 5.57
N ASN A 371 -6.40 -22.38 5.97
CA ASN A 371 -6.15 -21.07 5.33
C ASN A 371 -5.46 -21.24 3.98
N LYS A 372 -6.24 -21.53 2.91
CA LYS A 372 -5.70 -21.73 1.55
C LYS A 372 -6.19 -20.65 0.60
N LEU A 373 -5.25 -20.01 -0.09
CA LEU A 373 -5.53 -19.17 -1.25
C LEU A 373 -5.41 -19.99 -2.54
N ASN A 374 -6.54 -20.51 -3.02
CA ASN A 374 -6.60 -21.26 -4.27
C ASN A 374 -7.14 -20.38 -5.40
N LEU A 375 -6.30 -20.08 -6.39
CA LEU A 375 -6.69 -19.27 -7.54
C LEU A 375 -7.35 -20.14 -8.62
N GLU A 376 -8.42 -19.61 -9.22
CA GLU A 376 -9.10 -20.25 -10.34
C GLU A 376 -8.17 -20.30 -11.55
N GLU A 377 -7.96 -21.50 -12.07
CA GLU A 377 -7.04 -21.78 -13.17
C GLU A 377 -7.40 -21.01 -14.45
N GLY A 378 -6.39 -20.49 -15.15
CA GLY A 378 -6.57 -19.78 -16.42
C GLY A 378 -7.13 -18.36 -16.31
N MET A 379 -7.26 -17.82 -15.09
CA MET A 379 -7.85 -16.50 -14.85
C MET A 379 -6.80 -15.41 -14.70
N LEU A 380 -7.20 -14.18 -15.04
CA LEU A 380 -6.44 -12.96 -14.80
C LEU A 380 -6.84 -12.34 -13.46
N TYR A 381 -5.90 -12.31 -12.53
CA TYR A 381 -6.00 -11.65 -11.24
C TYR A 381 -5.26 -10.31 -11.22
N ARG A 382 -5.90 -9.26 -10.69
CA ARG A 382 -5.30 -7.94 -10.47
C ARG A 382 -4.70 -7.90 -9.06
N VAL A 383 -3.44 -7.46 -8.95
CA VAL A 383 -2.74 -7.27 -7.67
C VAL A 383 -2.64 -5.78 -7.40
N ARG A 384 -3.41 -5.31 -6.41
CA ARG A 384 -3.56 -3.88 -6.08
C ARG A 384 -3.00 -3.51 -4.70
N CYS A 385 -2.40 -4.48 -4.03
CA CYS A 385 -1.68 -4.33 -2.77
C CYS A 385 -0.60 -5.40 -2.67
N ASP A 386 0.30 -5.26 -1.70
CA ASP A 386 1.20 -6.34 -1.33
C ASP A 386 0.37 -7.54 -0.84
N ILE A 387 0.72 -8.73 -1.31
CA ILE A 387 0.07 -9.99 -0.92
C ILE A 387 0.97 -10.71 0.07
N TRP A 388 0.38 -11.18 1.16
CA TRP A 388 1.05 -11.97 2.20
C TRP A 388 0.38 -13.33 2.29
N VAL A 389 1.20 -14.39 2.27
CA VAL A 389 0.80 -15.75 2.61
C VAL A 389 1.66 -16.14 3.80
N GLU A 390 1.05 -16.16 4.98
CA GLU A 390 1.77 -16.32 6.23
C GLU A 390 2.10 -17.80 6.51
N GLU A 391 2.94 -18.03 7.52
CA GLU A 391 3.23 -19.37 8.03
C GLU A 391 1.94 -20.10 8.41
N GLY A 392 1.76 -21.32 7.92
CA GLY A 392 0.55 -22.13 8.13
C GLY A 392 -0.55 -21.94 7.08
N ASP A 393 -0.42 -20.93 6.21
CA ASP A 393 -1.28 -20.74 5.05
C ASP A 393 -0.70 -21.41 3.79
N GLU A 394 -1.51 -21.58 2.76
CA GLU A 394 -1.07 -22.19 1.49
C GLU A 394 -1.55 -21.40 0.27
N LEU A 395 -0.65 -21.14 -0.69
CA LEU A 395 -0.95 -20.56 -2.00
C LEU A 395 -0.92 -21.61 -3.09
N ILE A 396 -2.02 -21.72 -3.85
CA ILE A 396 -2.15 -22.63 -4.98
C ILE A 396 -2.51 -21.82 -6.23
N ILE A 397 -1.68 -21.95 -7.27
CA ILE A 397 -1.90 -21.31 -8.58
C ILE A 397 -1.79 -22.37 -9.68
N GLY A 398 -2.87 -22.55 -10.45
CA GLY A 398 -2.93 -23.47 -11.58
C GLY A 398 -2.48 -22.85 -12.91
N ALA A 399 -2.31 -23.69 -13.92
CA ALA A 399 -1.80 -23.31 -15.23
C ALA A 399 -2.61 -22.20 -15.94
N GLY A 400 -1.92 -21.37 -16.72
CA GLY A 400 -2.53 -20.26 -17.47
C GLY A 400 -3.06 -19.10 -16.61
N THR A 401 -2.92 -19.18 -15.28
CA THR A 401 -3.30 -18.09 -14.38
C THR A 401 -2.32 -16.94 -14.52
N MET A 402 -2.83 -15.72 -14.59
CA MET A 402 -2.02 -14.50 -14.72
C MET A 402 -2.26 -13.58 -13.53
N LEU A 403 -1.18 -13.13 -12.89
CA LEU A 403 -1.22 -12.10 -11.85
C LEU A 403 -0.63 -10.82 -12.44
N ALA A 404 -1.49 -9.81 -12.62
CA ALA A 404 -1.13 -8.51 -13.17
C ALA A 404 -1.09 -7.45 -12.07
N PHE A 405 0.09 -6.87 -11.85
CA PHE A 405 0.35 -5.91 -10.78
C PHE A 405 0.00 -4.47 -11.21
N GLU A 406 -0.84 -3.79 -10.44
CA GLU A 406 -1.32 -2.40 -10.68
C GLU A 406 -0.53 -1.35 -9.91
N GLY A 407 0.74 -1.62 -9.67
CA GLY A 407 1.61 -0.76 -8.91
C GLY A 407 2.82 -1.52 -8.40
N PRO A 408 3.69 -0.85 -7.63
CA PRO A 408 4.93 -1.42 -7.13
C PRO A 408 4.64 -2.41 -6.00
N TYR A 409 3.82 -3.44 -6.19
CA TYR A 409 3.48 -4.40 -5.14
C TYR A 409 4.35 -5.65 -5.22
N SER A 410 4.37 -6.40 -4.13
CA SER A 410 5.10 -7.66 -4.00
C SER A 410 4.19 -8.82 -3.63
N LEU A 411 4.68 -10.02 -3.87
CA LEU A 411 4.11 -11.27 -3.35
C LEU A 411 5.06 -11.85 -2.30
N TYR A 412 4.66 -11.82 -1.02
CA TYR A 412 5.43 -12.34 0.11
C TYR A 412 4.86 -13.69 0.55
N LEU A 413 5.68 -14.75 0.44
CA LEU A 413 5.26 -16.12 0.70
C LEU A 413 6.11 -16.72 1.82
N ARG A 414 5.46 -17.09 2.92
CA ARG A 414 6.05 -17.71 4.13
C ARG A 414 5.39 -19.04 4.54
N GLY A 415 4.32 -19.45 3.85
CA GLY A 415 3.64 -20.74 4.02
C GLY A 415 3.92 -21.72 2.89
N GLY A 416 2.96 -22.60 2.61
CA GLY A 416 3.03 -23.57 1.52
C GLY A 416 2.82 -22.94 0.15
N VAL A 417 3.67 -23.25 -0.84
CA VAL A 417 3.57 -22.69 -2.20
C VAL A 417 3.49 -23.79 -3.25
N GLN A 418 2.42 -23.78 -4.03
CA GLN A 418 2.21 -24.66 -5.18
C GLN A 418 1.83 -23.87 -6.43
N ILE A 419 2.83 -23.53 -7.25
CA ILE A 419 2.61 -22.86 -8.54
C ILE A 419 2.87 -23.86 -9.66
N SER A 420 1.79 -24.26 -10.34
CA SER A 420 1.78 -25.40 -11.28
C SER A 420 1.37 -24.95 -12.69
N GLY A 421 2.29 -24.32 -13.42
CA GLY A 421 2.12 -24.09 -14.85
C GLY A 421 2.35 -25.36 -15.68
N VAL A 422 2.09 -25.28 -16.98
CA VAL A 422 2.50 -26.32 -17.95
C VAL A 422 3.05 -25.66 -19.22
N GLU A 423 3.74 -26.43 -20.05
CA GLU A 423 4.27 -25.95 -21.33
C GLU A 423 3.16 -25.38 -22.23
N GLY A 424 3.32 -24.12 -22.64
CA GLY A 424 2.35 -23.38 -23.45
C GLY A 424 1.13 -22.85 -22.67
N ASN A 425 1.07 -23.07 -21.35
CA ASN A 425 0.07 -22.52 -20.46
C ASN A 425 0.71 -22.21 -19.09
N GLU A 426 1.77 -21.43 -19.14
CA GLU A 426 2.57 -21.03 -17.99
C GLU A 426 1.75 -20.20 -16.99
N VAL A 427 2.17 -20.18 -15.72
CA VAL A 427 1.70 -19.16 -14.77
C VAL A 427 2.47 -17.87 -15.02
N VAL A 428 1.78 -16.75 -15.17
CA VAL A 428 2.40 -15.49 -15.57
C VAL A 428 2.26 -14.43 -14.48
N PHE A 429 3.38 -13.87 -14.02
CA PHE A 429 3.45 -12.70 -13.13
C PHE A 429 3.95 -11.51 -13.95
N THR A 430 3.13 -10.48 -14.11
CA THR A 430 3.37 -9.40 -15.09
C THR A 430 2.80 -8.05 -14.65
N SER A 431 3.09 -7.00 -15.42
CA SER A 431 2.52 -5.67 -15.22
C SER A 431 1.07 -5.59 -15.72
N ALA A 432 0.23 -4.84 -15.01
CA ALA A 432 -1.11 -4.49 -15.49
C ALA A 432 -1.12 -3.25 -16.41
N ALA A 433 0.04 -2.60 -16.63
CA ALA A 433 0.14 -1.42 -17.47
C ALA A 433 -0.17 -1.75 -18.94
N LEU A 434 -0.76 -0.78 -19.65
CA LEU A 434 -1.05 -0.92 -21.08
C LEU A 434 0.25 -1.03 -21.92
N GLU A 435 1.30 -0.34 -21.47
CA GLU A 435 2.64 -0.37 -22.03
C GLU A 435 3.61 -0.76 -20.89
N PRO A 436 3.86 -2.06 -20.68
CA PRO A 436 4.70 -2.52 -19.57
C PRO A 436 6.13 -2.00 -19.64
N GLU A 437 6.65 -1.55 -18.51
CA GLU A 437 8.04 -1.14 -18.33
C GLU A 437 8.73 -2.01 -17.25
N SER A 438 10.04 -2.18 -17.37
CA SER A 438 10.82 -2.82 -16.30
C SER A 438 10.67 -2.01 -15.02
N ALA A 439 10.47 -2.69 -13.88
CA ALA A 439 10.19 -2.09 -12.57
C ALA A 439 8.72 -1.64 -12.33
N ASP A 440 7.77 -2.06 -13.15
CA ASP A 440 6.35 -1.79 -12.90
C ASP A 440 5.85 -2.38 -11.57
N TRP A 441 6.47 -3.46 -11.12
CA TRP A 441 6.20 -4.10 -9.83
C TRP A 441 7.49 -4.57 -9.13
N ARG A 442 7.39 -4.91 -7.83
CA ARG A 442 8.58 -5.10 -6.98
C ARG A 442 9.20 -6.48 -7.11
N GLN A 443 8.55 -7.52 -6.63
CA GLN A 443 9.18 -8.85 -6.52
C GLN A 443 8.22 -9.95 -6.04
N ILE A 444 8.66 -11.19 -6.23
CA ILE A 444 8.17 -12.37 -5.52
C ILE A 444 9.24 -12.77 -4.49
N VAL A 445 8.84 -12.96 -3.24
CA VAL A 445 9.72 -13.38 -2.15
C VAL A 445 9.22 -14.70 -1.58
N LEU A 446 10.08 -15.71 -1.63
CA LEU A 446 9.94 -16.96 -0.90
C LEU A 446 10.82 -16.86 0.34
N ASP A 447 10.21 -16.68 1.51
CA ASP A 447 10.91 -16.46 2.78
C ASP A 447 10.50 -17.55 3.77
N GLU A 448 11.41 -18.48 4.05
CA GLU A 448 11.16 -19.60 4.97
C GLU A 448 9.93 -20.47 4.59
N VAL A 449 9.61 -20.60 3.29
CA VAL A 449 8.45 -21.40 2.80
C VAL A 449 8.53 -22.88 3.19
N ASP A 450 7.36 -23.53 3.27
CA ASP A 450 7.22 -24.93 3.69
C ASP A 450 8.04 -25.91 2.83
N GLU A 451 8.51 -27.00 3.44
CA GLU A 451 9.17 -28.11 2.74
C GLU A 451 8.24 -28.69 1.66
N GLY A 452 8.77 -28.86 0.45
CA GLY A 452 8.00 -29.35 -0.70
C GLY A 452 7.36 -28.25 -1.55
N SER A 453 7.47 -26.98 -1.13
CA SER A 453 7.06 -25.83 -1.94
C SER A 453 7.75 -25.79 -3.30
N PHE A 454 7.01 -25.44 -4.34
CA PHE A 454 7.52 -25.42 -5.71
C PHE A 454 6.90 -24.35 -6.61
N ILE A 455 7.68 -23.98 -7.64
CA ILE A 455 7.22 -23.20 -8.79
C ILE A 455 7.66 -23.94 -10.05
N GLU A 456 6.70 -24.26 -10.92
CA GLU A 456 6.96 -24.95 -12.19
C GLU A 456 6.29 -24.22 -13.35
N HIS A 457 7.00 -24.12 -14.49
CA HIS A 457 6.48 -23.52 -15.72
C HIS A 457 5.88 -22.13 -15.51
N ALA A 458 6.70 -21.19 -15.03
CA ALA A 458 6.26 -19.83 -14.75
C ALA A 458 7.07 -18.77 -15.51
N ILE A 459 6.41 -17.67 -15.86
CA ILE A 459 6.99 -16.48 -16.46
C ILE A 459 6.87 -15.34 -15.46
N ILE A 460 7.98 -14.69 -15.16
CA ILE A 460 8.09 -13.50 -14.32
C ILE A 460 8.66 -12.38 -15.19
N GLU A 461 7.89 -11.33 -15.41
CA GLU A 461 8.28 -10.25 -16.32
C GLU A 461 7.96 -8.86 -15.76
N TYR A 462 8.75 -7.86 -16.16
CA TYR A 462 8.58 -6.45 -15.77
C TYR A 462 8.80 -6.11 -14.29
N ALA A 463 9.31 -7.05 -13.49
CA ALA A 463 9.87 -6.81 -12.15
C ALA A 463 11.27 -6.16 -12.27
N SER A 464 12.20 -6.27 -11.34
CA SER A 464 12.04 -5.80 -9.97
C SER A 464 12.43 -4.32 -9.85
N LEU A 465 11.64 -3.53 -9.12
CA LEU A 465 11.98 -2.14 -8.76
C LEU A 465 13.00 -2.07 -7.61
N ASP A 466 13.47 -0.87 -7.29
CA ASP A 466 14.27 -0.57 -6.11
C ASP A 466 13.52 -0.92 -4.80
N ASN A 467 13.99 -1.96 -4.11
CA ASN A 467 13.32 -2.48 -2.93
C ASN A 467 13.57 -1.69 -1.64
N ARG A 468 14.21 -0.52 -1.65
CA ARG A 468 14.49 0.27 -0.41
C ARG A 468 13.26 0.58 0.45
N SER A 469 12.06 0.63 -0.13
CA SER A 469 10.79 0.83 0.57
C SER A 469 10.01 -0.47 0.85
N SER A 470 10.55 -1.62 0.45
CA SER A 470 9.99 -2.94 0.73
C SER A 470 10.23 -3.30 2.21
N PRO A 471 9.32 -4.09 2.84
CA PRO A 471 9.60 -4.84 4.06
C PRO A 471 10.95 -5.56 4.06
N PHE A 472 11.42 -6.01 2.88
CA PHE A 472 12.72 -6.65 2.68
C PHE A 472 13.63 -5.78 1.79
N PRO A 473 14.30 -4.76 2.35
CA PRO A 473 15.02 -3.77 1.55
C PRO A 473 16.32 -4.28 0.91
N ASP A 474 16.86 -5.39 1.41
CA ASP A 474 18.11 -6.00 0.92
C ASP A 474 17.89 -7.00 -0.24
N THR A 475 16.67 -7.06 -0.78
CA THR A 475 16.29 -7.96 -1.86
C THR A 475 16.55 -7.33 -3.23
N LEU A 476 17.08 -8.12 -4.16
CA LEU A 476 17.57 -7.64 -5.45
C LEU A 476 16.86 -8.28 -6.65
N GLY A 477 16.21 -9.43 -6.45
CA GLY A 477 15.66 -10.26 -7.53
C GLY A 477 14.20 -9.94 -7.86
N ALA A 478 13.82 -10.20 -9.12
CA ALA A 478 12.42 -10.39 -9.51
C ALA A 478 11.81 -11.60 -8.78
N LEU A 479 12.60 -12.66 -8.62
CA LEU A 479 12.35 -13.78 -7.72
C LEU A 479 13.45 -13.82 -6.66
N THR A 480 13.07 -13.69 -5.39
CA THR A 480 13.98 -13.79 -4.25
C THR A 480 13.65 -15.01 -3.40
N VAL A 481 14.65 -15.79 -3.03
CA VAL A 481 14.57 -16.93 -2.11
C VAL A 481 15.40 -16.63 -0.88
N ILE A 482 14.81 -16.74 0.31
CA ILE A 482 15.41 -16.41 1.61
C ILE A 482 15.26 -17.60 2.55
N ALA A 483 16.38 -18.06 3.13
CA ALA A 483 16.41 -19.06 4.20
C ALA A 483 15.63 -20.37 3.95
N CYS A 484 15.30 -20.70 2.70
CA CYS A 484 14.51 -21.88 2.32
C CYS A 484 15.09 -22.60 1.09
N SER A 485 14.50 -23.74 0.74
CA SER A 485 15.00 -24.64 -0.33
C SER A 485 13.87 -25.16 -1.25
N PRO A 486 13.10 -24.28 -1.91
CA PRO A 486 12.03 -24.69 -2.81
C PRO A 486 12.57 -25.37 -4.08
N ARG A 487 11.70 -26.09 -4.79
CA ARG A 487 11.96 -26.59 -6.15
C ARG A 487 11.49 -25.57 -7.18
N LEU A 488 12.37 -25.12 -8.05
CA LEU A 488 12.09 -24.20 -9.14
C LEU A 488 12.38 -24.90 -10.46
N ASP A 489 11.38 -25.05 -11.33
CA ASP A 489 11.54 -25.78 -12.59
C ASP A 489 10.92 -25.01 -13.76
N ASN A 490 11.68 -24.87 -14.85
CA ASN A 490 11.24 -24.21 -16.06
C ASN A 490 10.70 -22.79 -15.82
N ILE A 491 11.54 -21.94 -15.23
CA ILE A 491 11.21 -20.56 -14.88
C ILE A 491 11.84 -19.61 -15.89
N THR A 492 11.05 -18.69 -16.44
CA THR A 492 11.54 -17.60 -17.28
C THR A 492 11.41 -16.28 -16.54
N ILE A 493 12.51 -15.56 -16.35
CA ILE A 493 12.54 -14.21 -15.80
C ILE A 493 13.02 -13.25 -16.88
N ARG A 494 12.23 -12.23 -17.22
CA ARG A 494 12.56 -11.33 -18.32
C ARG A 494 12.17 -9.87 -18.12
N ASP A 495 12.78 -9.00 -18.91
CA ASP A 495 12.40 -7.59 -19.04
C ASP A 495 12.35 -6.87 -17.68
N SER A 496 13.27 -7.23 -16.78
CA SER A 496 13.24 -6.82 -15.37
C SER A 496 14.37 -5.85 -15.02
N TYR A 497 14.15 -4.92 -14.10
CA TYR A 497 15.05 -3.77 -13.91
C TYR A 497 16.33 -4.09 -13.12
N TYR A 498 16.31 -4.95 -12.10
CA TYR A 498 17.50 -5.26 -11.30
C TYR A 498 18.06 -6.68 -11.56
N ALA A 499 17.87 -7.62 -10.64
CA ALA A 499 18.35 -9.00 -10.79
C ALA A 499 17.23 -9.97 -11.19
N GLY A 500 17.57 -11.06 -11.88
CA GLY A 500 16.63 -12.13 -12.19
C GLY A 500 16.27 -12.96 -10.95
N LEU A 501 17.16 -13.90 -10.59
CA LEU A 501 17.05 -14.73 -9.40
C LEU A 501 18.01 -14.24 -8.31
N HIS A 502 17.51 -14.07 -7.08
CA HIS A 502 18.31 -13.74 -5.91
C HIS A 502 18.16 -14.81 -4.83
N CYS A 503 19.25 -15.47 -4.46
CA CYS A 503 19.32 -16.37 -3.32
C CYS A 503 20.04 -15.66 -2.17
N PHE A 504 19.36 -15.52 -1.04
CA PHE A 504 19.80 -14.69 0.08
C PHE A 504 19.68 -15.43 1.41
N ASP A 505 20.59 -15.13 2.33
CA ASP A 505 20.59 -15.60 3.72
C ASP A 505 20.35 -17.11 3.89
N GLY A 506 21.28 -17.92 3.38
CA GLY A 506 21.22 -19.38 3.52
C GLY A 506 20.23 -20.08 2.59
N ALA A 507 19.76 -19.43 1.52
CA ALA A 507 18.86 -20.04 0.54
C ALA A 507 19.56 -21.13 -0.31
N ASN A 508 18.95 -22.31 -0.42
CA ASN A 508 19.48 -23.45 -1.18
C ASN A 508 18.43 -24.11 -2.10
N PRO A 509 17.75 -23.36 -2.99
CA PRO A 509 16.76 -23.95 -3.90
C PRO A 509 17.41 -24.91 -4.90
N THR A 510 16.62 -25.88 -5.37
CA THR A 510 16.96 -26.67 -6.57
C THR A 510 16.31 -26.04 -7.77
N VAL A 511 17.09 -25.67 -8.77
CA VAL A 511 16.63 -24.91 -9.94
C VAL A 511 17.02 -25.65 -11.21
N ASP A 512 16.04 -26.01 -12.02
CA ASP A 512 16.25 -26.67 -13.30
C ASP A 512 15.52 -25.90 -14.41
N ARG A 513 16.17 -25.73 -15.58
CA ARG A 513 15.61 -24.96 -16.72
C ARG A 513 15.26 -23.50 -16.35
N LEU A 514 16.21 -22.78 -15.75
CA LEU A 514 16.07 -21.33 -15.53
C LEU A 514 16.48 -20.54 -16.77
N THR A 515 15.63 -19.64 -17.25
CA THR A 515 15.97 -18.63 -18.26
C THR A 515 15.88 -17.24 -17.63
N VAL A 516 16.98 -16.47 -17.68
CA VAL A 516 17.00 -15.05 -17.31
C VAL A 516 17.42 -14.23 -18.52
N GLU A 517 16.59 -13.30 -18.99
CA GLU A 517 16.89 -12.50 -20.18
C GLU A 517 16.50 -11.02 -20.03
N ARG A 518 17.23 -10.12 -20.67
CA ARG A 518 16.91 -8.67 -20.70
C ARG A 518 16.70 -8.08 -19.30
N VAL A 519 17.62 -8.38 -18.37
CA VAL A 519 17.59 -7.81 -17.01
C VAL A 519 18.59 -6.66 -16.83
N GLY A 520 18.22 -5.65 -16.06
CA GLY A 520 18.97 -4.39 -16.00
C GLY A 520 20.26 -4.43 -15.17
N MET A 521 20.47 -5.43 -14.29
CA MET A 521 21.74 -5.60 -13.56
C MET A 521 22.27 -7.04 -13.66
N HIS A 522 21.80 -7.96 -12.81
CA HIS A 522 22.45 -9.27 -12.65
C HIS A 522 21.53 -10.42 -13.07
N GLY A 523 22.08 -11.48 -13.65
CA GLY A 523 21.29 -12.67 -13.98
C GLY A 523 20.87 -13.42 -12.71
N VAL A 524 21.84 -14.03 -12.04
CA VAL A 524 21.67 -14.70 -10.74
C VAL A 524 22.60 -14.07 -9.70
N VAL A 525 22.08 -13.86 -8.50
CA VAL A 525 22.82 -13.30 -7.37
C VAL A 525 22.71 -14.26 -6.18
N CYS A 526 23.83 -14.63 -5.58
CA CYS A 526 23.86 -15.41 -4.34
C CYS A 526 24.65 -14.64 -3.27
N MET A 527 24.04 -14.47 -2.10
CA MET A 527 24.62 -13.75 -0.98
C MET A 527 24.40 -14.48 0.34
N LEU A 528 25.30 -14.25 1.29
CA LEU A 528 25.18 -14.70 2.69
C LEU A 528 24.96 -16.22 2.81
N ASN A 529 25.95 -17.02 2.42
CA ASN A 529 25.93 -18.48 2.51
C ASN A 529 24.81 -19.16 1.70
N SER A 530 24.40 -18.57 0.57
CA SER A 530 23.36 -19.14 -0.29
C SER A 530 23.94 -20.01 -1.40
N ASN A 531 23.52 -21.27 -1.47
CA ASN A 531 24.12 -22.29 -2.33
C ASN A 531 23.05 -23.04 -3.15
N PRO A 532 22.39 -22.36 -4.11
CA PRO A 532 21.44 -23.04 -4.99
C PRO A 532 22.14 -24.10 -5.86
N VAL A 533 21.39 -25.12 -6.25
CA VAL A 533 21.78 -26.06 -7.31
C VAL A 533 21.11 -25.62 -8.60
N LEU A 534 21.90 -25.24 -9.62
CA LEU A 534 21.40 -24.75 -10.89
C LEU A 534 21.73 -25.74 -12.02
N THR A 535 20.70 -26.25 -12.70
CA THR A 535 20.87 -27.10 -13.90
C THR A 535 20.18 -26.49 -15.11
N ARG A 536 20.77 -26.65 -16.29
CA ARG A 536 20.19 -26.21 -17.57
C ARG A 536 19.73 -24.75 -17.53
N THR A 537 20.67 -23.86 -17.19
CA THR A 537 20.39 -22.43 -16.99
C THR A 537 20.85 -21.60 -18.18
N ARG A 538 20.01 -20.68 -18.67
CA ARG A 538 20.33 -19.70 -19.71
C ARG A 538 20.26 -18.29 -19.13
N ILE A 539 21.32 -17.49 -19.27
CA ILE A 539 21.35 -16.08 -18.85
C ILE A 539 21.76 -15.21 -20.04
N SER A 540 21.00 -14.17 -20.35
CA SER A 540 21.30 -13.34 -21.50
C SER A 540 20.88 -11.89 -21.39
N ASP A 541 21.52 -11.05 -22.20
CA ASP A 541 21.17 -9.63 -22.37
C ASP A 541 21.10 -8.85 -21.05
N THR A 542 22.03 -9.11 -20.13
CA THR A 542 22.13 -8.41 -18.84
C THR A 542 23.10 -7.23 -18.93
N ARG A 543 22.89 -6.14 -18.17
CA ARG A 543 23.85 -5.01 -18.17
C ARG A 543 25.00 -5.17 -17.19
N GLY A 544 24.81 -5.91 -16.11
CA GLY A 544 25.82 -6.23 -15.10
C GLY A 544 26.40 -7.62 -15.30
N TYR A 545 26.63 -8.33 -14.19
CA TYR A 545 27.20 -9.69 -14.19
C TYR A 545 26.18 -10.75 -14.58
N GLY A 546 26.64 -11.83 -15.21
CA GLY A 546 25.81 -13.01 -15.46
C GLY A 546 25.44 -13.68 -14.13
N ILE A 547 26.45 -14.06 -13.37
CA ILE A 547 26.31 -14.58 -12.00
C ILE A 547 27.21 -13.79 -11.06
N LEU A 548 26.66 -13.32 -9.94
CA LEU A 548 27.36 -12.63 -8.86
C LEU A 548 27.26 -13.45 -7.57
N LEU A 549 28.42 -13.80 -6.99
CA LEU A 549 28.54 -14.56 -5.75
C LEU A 549 29.30 -13.76 -4.70
N VAL A 550 28.69 -13.59 -3.54
CA VAL A 550 29.21 -12.76 -2.45
C VAL A 550 28.97 -13.46 -1.11
N SER A 551 29.82 -13.13 -0.13
CA SER A 551 29.72 -13.57 1.26
C SER A 551 29.52 -15.09 1.43
N ASN A 552 30.55 -15.86 1.06
CA ASN A 552 30.63 -17.31 1.25
C ASN A 552 29.53 -18.12 0.54
N SER A 553 29.13 -17.68 -0.66
CA SER A 553 28.08 -18.35 -1.45
C SER A 553 28.70 -19.24 -2.53
N SER A 554 28.35 -20.52 -2.54
CA SER A 554 29.03 -21.56 -3.31
C SER A 554 28.03 -22.47 -4.02
N PRO A 555 27.30 -21.97 -5.03
CA PRO A 555 26.34 -22.78 -5.78
C PRO A 555 27.01 -23.88 -6.61
N ASP A 556 26.25 -24.94 -6.87
CA ASP A 556 26.61 -26.01 -7.80
C ASP A 556 25.87 -25.81 -9.12
N ILE A 557 26.61 -25.58 -10.20
CA ILE A 557 26.05 -25.16 -11.49
C ILE A 557 26.45 -26.14 -12.59
N THR A 558 25.48 -26.69 -13.31
CA THR A 558 25.73 -27.59 -14.44
C THR A 558 24.90 -27.19 -15.67
N ASN A 559 25.48 -27.25 -16.87
CA ASN A 559 24.83 -26.90 -18.14
C ASN A 559 24.34 -25.43 -18.15
N LEU A 560 25.31 -24.52 -18.14
CA LEU A 560 25.08 -23.07 -18.08
C LEU A 560 25.41 -22.40 -19.41
N LEU A 561 24.45 -21.71 -20.01
CA LEU A 561 24.68 -20.88 -21.19
C LEU A 561 24.53 -19.41 -20.84
N MET A 562 25.57 -18.60 -21.11
CA MET A 562 25.52 -17.16 -21.00
C MET A 562 25.92 -16.45 -22.29
N TYR A 563 25.19 -15.40 -22.67
CA TYR A 563 25.63 -14.53 -23.76
C TYR A 563 25.10 -13.09 -23.63
N ASN A 564 25.76 -12.15 -24.31
CA ASN A 564 25.42 -10.72 -24.25
C ASN A 564 25.40 -10.14 -22.83
N ILE A 565 26.37 -10.51 -22.01
CA ILE A 565 26.52 -10.04 -20.63
C ILE A 565 27.35 -8.74 -20.61
N GLY A 566 26.87 -7.70 -19.92
CA GLY A 566 27.52 -6.39 -19.87
C GLY A 566 28.79 -6.32 -18.99
N GLY A 567 28.91 -7.19 -17.99
CA GLY A 567 30.08 -7.31 -17.11
C GLY A 567 30.83 -8.65 -17.23
N SER A 568 31.44 -9.09 -16.13
CA SER A 568 31.94 -10.46 -15.96
C SER A 568 30.84 -11.51 -16.14
N GLY A 569 31.15 -12.63 -16.79
CA GLY A 569 30.21 -13.74 -16.89
C GLY A 569 29.95 -14.31 -15.50
N LEU A 570 31.04 -14.64 -14.82
CA LEU A 570 31.06 -15.00 -13.40
C LEU A 570 31.86 -13.99 -12.59
N TYR A 571 31.26 -13.45 -11.53
CA TYR A 571 31.94 -12.62 -10.53
C TYR A 571 31.85 -13.31 -9.17
N VAL A 572 33.00 -13.71 -8.63
CA VAL A 572 33.12 -14.47 -7.38
C VAL A 572 33.98 -13.68 -6.39
N THR A 573 33.42 -13.39 -5.22
CA THR A 573 34.13 -12.64 -4.18
C THR A 573 33.81 -13.15 -2.77
N GLU A 574 34.54 -12.64 -1.79
CA GLU A 574 34.30 -12.85 -0.36
C GLU A 574 34.15 -14.33 0.04
N LEU A 575 35.20 -15.12 -0.15
CA LEU A 575 35.27 -16.55 0.21
C LEU A 575 34.32 -17.48 -0.58
N SER A 576 33.60 -16.96 -1.57
CA SER A 576 32.70 -17.74 -2.42
C SER A 576 33.47 -18.74 -3.29
N SER A 577 32.96 -19.97 -3.40
CA SER A 577 33.68 -21.10 -4.02
C SER A 577 32.72 -22.01 -4.82
N PRO A 578 32.11 -21.51 -5.91
CA PRO A 578 31.15 -22.29 -6.70
C PRO A 578 31.80 -23.47 -7.41
N THR A 579 31.01 -24.51 -7.70
CA THR A 579 31.38 -25.54 -8.69
C THR A 579 30.60 -25.31 -9.98
N ILE A 580 31.29 -25.34 -11.12
CA ILE A 580 30.70 -25.09 -12.43
C ILE A 580 31.16 -26.16 -13.40
N ASN A 581 30.21 -26.84 -14.01
CA ASN A 581 30.46 -27.89 -14.99
C ASN A 581 29.65 -27.63 -16.26
N TYR A 582 30.23 -27.89 -17.43
CA TYR A 582 29.51 -27.73 -18.70
C TYR A 582 28.94 -26.32 -18.88
N ALA A 583 29.76 -25.27 -18.75
CA ALA A 583 29.34 -23.89 -19.02
C ALA A 583 29.80 -23.42 -20.40
N THR A 584 28.97 -22.68 -21.12
CA THR A 584 29.34 -21.89 -22.31
C THR A 584 29.04 -20.43 -22.02
N VAL A 585 30.07 -19.59 -21.97
CA VAL A 585 29.96 -18.13 -21.86
C VAL A 585 30.42 -17.52 -23.18
N TYR A 586 29.50 -16.96 -23.96
CA TYR A 586 29.78 -16.41 -25.29
C TYR A 586 29.55 -14.91 -25.35
N GLY A 587 30.55 -14.14 -25.79
CA GLY A 587 30.37 -12.79 -26.32
C GLY A 587 29.73 -11.79 -25.35
N LYS A 588 30.50 -10.81 -24.90
CA LYS A 588 29.99 -9.82 -23.93
C LYS A 588 29.41 -8.58 -24.61
N ARG A 589 28.31 -8.08 -24.05
CA ARG A 589 27.68 -6.84 -24.49
C ARG A 589 28.60 -5.68 -24.12
N ILE A 590 29.19 -5.02 -25.13
CA ILE A 590 29.89 -3.75 -24.93
C ILE A 590 28.85 -2.64 -25.02
N GLU A 591 28.03 -2.47 -23.98
CA GLU A 591 27.37 -1.19 -23.82
C GLU A 591 28.26 -0.29 -22.99
N VAL A 592 28.77 0.75 -23.65
CA VAL A 592 29.26 1.95 -22.97
C VAL A 592 28.02 2.60 -22.36
N LEU A 593 27.59 2.14 -21.20
CA LEU A 593 26.67 2.89 -20.38
C LEU A 593 27.42 4.16 -19.98
N GLY A 594 26.95 5.30 -20.49
CA GLY A 594 27.36 6.60 -20.00
C GLY A 594 26.85 6.75 -18.57
N ASP A 595 27.61 6.29 -17.59
CA ASP A 595 27.35 6.57 -16.19
C ASP A 595 27.80 8.00 -15.86
N GLU A 596 26.91 8.74 -15.21
CA GLU A 596 27.14 10.07 -14.63
C GLU A 596 28.30 10.11 -13.60
N ASP A 597 28.90 8.96 -13.27
CA ASP A 597 29.98 8.82 -12.29
C ASP A 597 31.38 8.50 -12.87
N GLY A 598 31.54 8.40 -14.19
CA GLY A 598 32.87 8.43 -14.83
C GLY A 598 33.85 7.30 -14.45
N VAL A 599 33.38 6.17 -13.92
CA VAL A 599 34.21 4.98 -13.69
C VAL A 599 34.03 4.01 -14.85
N GLU A 600 35.01 3.95 -15.75
CA GLU A 600 35.12 2.84 -16.72
C GLU A 600 35.08 1.51 -15.97
N ARG A 601 33.96 0.75 -16.04
CA ARG A 601 33.92 -0.62 -15.48
C ARG A 601 34.72 -1.55 -16.40
N ARG A 602 36.01 -1.68 -16.09
CA ARG A 602 37.02 -2.48 -16.84
C ARG A 602 36.94 -3.99 -16.61
N PHE A 603 35.87 -4.52 -15.98
CA PHE A 603 35.77 -5.91 -15.55
C PHE A 603 35.02 -6.78 -16.57
N ASN A 604 35.56 -6.90 -17.78
CA ASN A 604 35.02 -7.77 -18.83
C ASN A 604 35.75 -9.12 -18.88
N HIS A 605 35.87 -9.79 -17.73
CA HIS A 605 36.55 -11.09 -17.57
C HIS A 605 35.62 -12.30 -17.73
N GLY A 606 36.04 -13.38 -18.36
CA GLY A 606 35.24 -14.62 -18.38
C GLY A 606 34.84 -15.03 -16.95
N ILE A 607 35.86 -15.15 -16.09
CA ILE A 607 35.76 -15.35 -14.65
C ILE A 607 36.52 -14.21 -13.93
N HIS A 608 35.88 -13.58 -12.95
CA HIS A 608 36.52 -12.67 -12.00
C HIS A 608 36.49 -13.29 -10.62
N ALA A 609 37.64 -13.48 -9.99
CA ALA A 609 37.80 -14.01 -8.65
C ALA A 609 38.63 -13.04 -7.79
N GLU A 610 38.08 -12.63 -6.65
CA GLU A 610 38.77 -11.77 -5.68
C GLU A 610 38.35 -12.11 -4.25
N GLY A 611 39.00 -11.53 -3.24
CA GLY A 611 38.54 -11.66 -1.86
C GLY A 611 38.54 -13.10 -1.35
N PHE A 612 39.61 -13.87 -1.64
CA PHE A 612 39.77 -15.27 -1.27
C PHE A 612 38.76 -16.23 -1.93
N ALA A 613 38.28 -15.88 -3.13
CA ALA A 613 37.40 -16.75 -3.91
C ALA A 613 38.14 -17.99 -4.45
N GLN A 614 37.44 -19.12 -4.53
CA GLN A 614 38.00 -20.38 -5.03
C GLN A 614 37.02 -21.09 -5.97
N PRO A 615 36.66 -20.50 -7.13
CA PRO A 615 35.77 -21.17 -8.07
C PRO A 615 36.43 -22.39 -8.71
N GLU A 616 35.70 -23.50 -8.79
CA GLU A 616 36.08 -24.69 -9.54
C GLU A 616 35.27 -24.76 -10.84
N VAL A 617 35.94 -24.70 -11.98
CA VAL A 617 35.29 -24.72 -13.30
C VAL A 617 35.83 -25.86 -14.14
N LYS A 618 34.93 -26.64 -14.73
CA LYS A 618 35.32 -27.76 -15.61
C LYS A 618 34.44 -27.96 -16.84
N ASN A 619 34.98 -28.65 -17.84
CA ASN A 619 34.30 -28.99 -19.09
C ASN A 619 33.60 -27.81 -19.77
N SER A 620 34.22 -26.62 -19.73
CA SER A 620 33.55 -25.35 -20.01
C SER A 620 34.22 -24.57 -21.13
N ILE A 621 33.48 -23.66 -21.75
CA ILE A 621 33.91 -22.81 -22.85
C ILE A 621 33.68 -21.33 -22.48
N PHE A 622 34.70 -20.49 -22.63
CA PHE A 622 34.62 -19.04 -22.49
C PHE A 622 35.09 -18.38 -23.78
N TYR A 623 34.18 -17.75 -24.50
CA TYR A 623 34.39 -17.18 -25.82
C TYR A 623 34.11 -15.68 -25.84
N GLY A 624 34.95 -14.90 -26.51
CA GLY A 624 34.68 -13.50 -26.83
C GLY A 624 34.78 -12.53 -25.65
N TYR A 625 35.53 -12.88 -24.60
CA TYR A 625 35.87 -11.95 -23.51
C TYR A 625 36.77 -10.82 -24.00
N LYS A 626 36.80 -9.68 -23.28
CA LYS A 626 37.49 -8.46 -23.75
C LYS A 626 38.66 -8.01 -22.86
N SER A 627 38.65 -8.38 -21.58
CA SER A 627 39.75 -8.06 -20.65
C SER A 627 40.68 -9.25 -20.43
N SER A 628 40.19 -10.32 -19.79
CA SER A 628 40.92 -11.58 -19.67
C SER A 628 39.97 -12.78 -19.59
N GLY A 629 40.50 -13.98 -19.85
CA GLY A 629 39.75 -15.23 -19.64
C GLY A 629 39.41 -15.39 -18.17
N VAL A 630 40.43 -15.34 -17.32
CA VAL A 630 40.30 -15.30 -15.86
C VAL A 630 41.09 -14.12 -15.29
N PHE A 631 40.46 -13.38 -14.39
CA PHE A 631 41.12 -12.47 -13.46
C PHE A 631 41.04 -13.08 -12.06
N SER A 632 42.18 -13.13 -11.38
CA SER A 632 42.33 -13.68 -10.04
C SER A 632 43.16 -12.75 -9.19
N GLU A 633 42.62 -12.27 -8.08
CA GLU A 633 43.42 -11.61 -7.06
C GLU A 633 44.42 -12.60 -6.45
N ILE A 634 45.58 -12.12 -5.97
CA ILE A 634 46.64 -12.95 -5.35
C ILE A 634 46.11 -13.82 -4.19
N SER A 635 45.06 -13.36 -3.51
CA SER A 635 44.40 -14.06 -2.39
C SER A 635 43.49 -15.22 -2.83
N SER A 636 43.15 -15.29 -4.12
CA SER A 636 42.14 -16.19 -4.69
C SER A 636 42.80 -17.34 -5.44
N GLU A 637 42.13 -18.48 -5.50
CA GLU A 637 42.68 -19.72 -6.10
C GLU A 637 41.66 -20.41 -7.02
N PRO A 638 41.33 -19.82 -8.19
CA PRO A 638 40.50 -20.49 -9.20
C PRO A 638 41.16 -21.79 -9.68
N THR A 639 40.36 -22.85 -9.80
CA THR A 639 40.77 -24.14 -10.33
C THR A 639 40.01 -24.45 -11.61
N LEU A 640 40.74 -24.72 -12.69
CA LEU A 640 40.17 -24.99 -14.01
C LEU A 640 40.58 -26.37 -14.52
N SER A 641 39.65 -27.15 -15.05
CA SER A 641 39.96 -28.40 -15.76
C SER A 641 39.17 -28.57 -17.05
N TYR A 642 39.77 -29.07 -18.13
CA TYR A 642 39.07 -29.28 -19.41
C TYR A 642 38.27 -28.04 -19.86
N THR A 643 38.87 -26.86 -19.70
CA THR A 643 38.23 -25.56 -19.93
C THR A 643 38.91 -24.83 -21.07
N TYR A 644 38.13 -24.28 -21.99
CA TYR A 644 38.61 -23.76 -23.26
C TYR A 644 38.25 -22.29 -23.41
N PHE A 645 39.24 -21.48 -23.77
CA PHE A 645 39.12 -20.04 -23.87
C PHE A 645 39.41 -19.56 -25.29
N PHE A 646 38.64 -18.58 -25.75
CA PHE A 646 38.94 -17.86 -26.98
C PHE A 646 38.50 -16.39 -26.88
N SER A 647 39.28 -15.49 -27.48
CA SER A 647 38.99 -14.07 -27.54
C SER A 647 39.29 -13.53 -28.94
N ASP A 648 38.38 -12.72 -29.48
CA ASP A 648 38.56 -12.02 -30.77
C ASP A 648 39.53 -10.83 -30.67
N VAL A 649 39.96 -10.49 -29.46
CA VAL A 649 40.90 -9.41 -29.17
C VAL A 649 42.14 -9.96 -28.47
N ASP A 650 43.24 -9.21 -28.54
CA ASP A 650 44.46 -9.51 -27.80
C ASP A 650 44.22 -9.30 -26.30
N ALA A 651 43.80 -10.37 -25.61
CA ALA A 651 43.44 -10.39 -24.20
C ALA A 651 44.19 -11.51 -23.49
N ASP A 652 44.65 -11.24 -22.27
CA ASP A 652 45.35 -12.22 -21.46
C ASP A 652 44.42 -13.39 -21.13
N LEU A 653 44.94 -14.61 -21.22
CA LEU A 653 44.21 -15.79 -20.77
C LEU A 653 44.02 -15.73 -19.24
N PHE A 654 45.10 -15.46 -18.50
CA PHE A 654 45.13 -15.39 -17.04
C PHE A 654 45.80 -14.12 -16.56
N VAL A 655 45.14 -13.45 -15.61
CA VAL A 655 45.72 -12.35 -14.81
C VAL A 655 45.66 -12.78 -13.35
N GLY A 656 46.81 -13.14 -12.78
CA GLY A 656 46.90 -13.65 -11.40
C GLY A 656 47.00 -15.19 -11.30
N PRO A 657 46.94 -15.75 -10.08
CA PRO A 657 47.09 -17.18 -9.85
C PRO A 657 45.86 -17.96 -10.31
N VAL A 658 46.09 -19.05 -11.04
CA VAL A 658 45.06 -20.01 -11.49
C VAL A 658 45.70 -21.40 -11.47
N ASP A 659 45.07 -22.37 -10.81
CA ASP A 659 45.42 -23.78 -10.98
C ASP A 659 44.68 -24.33 -12.20
N SER A 660 45.40 -24.99 -13.11
CA SER A 660 44.81 -25.42 -14.38
C SER A 660 45.37 -26.75 -14.85
N THR A 661 44.45 -27.61 -15.34
CA THR A 661 44.77 -28.89 -15.99
C THR A 661 43.97 -28.99 -17.29
N GLU A 662 44.60 -29.38 -18.41
CA GLU A 662 43.92 -29.49 -19.72
C GLU A 662 43.12 -28.22 -20.09
N VAL A 663 43.78 -27.05 -20.00
CA VAL A 663 43.21 -25.77 -20.45
C VAL A 663 43.72 -25.41 -21.83
N GLY A 664 42.80 -25.17 -22.76
CA GLY A 664 43.10 -24.79 -24.13
C GLY A 664 42.83 -23.32 -24.42
N SER A 665 43.69 -22.69 -25.23
CA SER A 665 43.40 -21.39 -25.86
C SER A 665 43.71 -21.46 -27.35
N PHE A 666 42.68 -21.65 -28.17
CA PHE A 666 42.81 -21.78 -29.62
C PHE A 666 41.55 -21.32 -30.32
N GLU A 667 41.67 -21.05 -31.61
CA GLU A 667 40.56 -20.60 -32.45
C GLU A 667 39.57 -21.74 -32.72
N PHE A 668 38.30 -21.50 -32.43
CA PHE A 668 37.17 -22.33 -32.81
C PHE A 668 35.95 -21.45 -33.07
N SER A 669 34.88 -22.03 -33.60
CA SER A 669 33.62 -21.33 -33.87
C SER A 669 32.43 -22.19 -33.46
N PHE A 670 31.31 -21.54 -33.19
CA PHE A 670 29.99 -22.16 -33.02
C PHE A 670 29.26 -22.23 -34.38
N VAL A 671 28.18 -23.02 -34.47
CA VAL A 671 27.43 -23.22 -35.71
C VAL A 671 26.88 -21.92 -36.30
N ALA A 672 26.14 -21.14 -35.50
CA ALA A 672 25.55 -19.87 -35.91
C ALA A 672 25.33 -18.95 -34.69
N PRO A 673 26.41 -18.47 -34.05
CA PRO A 673 26.30 -17.69 -32.82
C PRO A 673 25.57 -16.35 -33.00
N GLU A 674 25.56 -15.79 -34.21
CA GLU A 674 24.75 -14.62 -34.58
C GLU A 674 23.23 -14.89 -34.56
N GLU A 675 22.83 -16.16 -34.64
CA GLU A 675 21.44 -16.63 -34.48
C GLU A 675 21.21 -17.19 -33.07
N PHE A 676 22.14 -16.97 -32.13
CA PHE A 676 22.16 -17.52 -30.77
C PHE A 676 22.23 -19.04 -30.69
N ASP A 677 22.77 -19.68 -31.74
CA ASP A 677 23.11 -21.10 -31.75
C ASP A 677 24.59 -21.29 -31.37
N PHE A 678 24.79 -21.72 -30.13
CA PHE A 678 26.11 -21.99 -29.54
C PHE A 678 26.45 -23.48 -29.51
N THR A 679 25.85 -24.27 -30.40
CA THR A 679 26.26 -25.65 -30.61
C THR A 679 27.61 -25.72 -31.32
N LEU A 680 28.37 -26.78 -31.05
CA LEU A 680 29.65 -27.00 -31.71
C LEU A 680 29.44 -27.65 -33.09
N PRO A 681 30.12 -27.15 -34.14
CA PRO A 681 29.99 -27.72 -35.47
C PRO A 681 30.57 -29.12 -35.56
N GLU A 682 30.06 -29.92 -36.51
CA GLU A 682 30.54 -31.28 -36.77
C GLU A 682 32.07 -31.29 -37.00
N GLY A 683 32.76 -32.21 -36.31
CA GLY A 683 34.22 -32.35 -36.40
C GLY A 683 35.01 -31.40 -35.50
N SER A 684 34.35 -30.57 -34.69
CA SER A 684 35.02 -29.80 -33.63
C SER A 684 35.75 -30.73 -32.65
N PRO A 685 37.02 -30.46 -32.28
CA PRO A 685 37.73 -31.24 -31.27
C PRO A 685 37.08 -31.14 -29.88
N LEU A 686 36.28 -30.10 -29.65
CA LEU A 686 35.57 -29.87 -28.40
C LEU A 686 34.38 -30.81 -28.18
N LEU A 687 33.93 -31.53 -29.22
CA LEU A 687 32.89 -32.57 -29.10
C LEU A 687 33.36 -33.82 -28.34
N LEU A 688 34.67 -33.96 -28.10
CA LEU A 688 35.29 -35.06 -27.34
C LEU A 688 36.29 -34.52 -26.30
N GLY A 689 36.11 -33.26 -25.90
CA GLY A 689 37.10 -32.48 -25.16
C GLY A 689 36.91 -32.45 -23.64
N SER A 690 35.85 -33.08 -23.10
CA SER A 690 35.57 -33.13 -21.66
C SER A 690 36.35 -34.25 -20.97
N ASP A 691 36.36 -34.22 -19.64
CA ASP A 691 36.99 -35.25 -18.80
C ASP A 691 36.41 -36.66 -18.98
N ASP A 692 35.14 -36.76 -19.37
CA ASP A 692 34.43 -38.00 -19.71
C ASP A 692 34.50 -38.39 -21.19
N GLY A 693 35.22 -37.60 -22.02
CA GLY A 693 35.38 -37.83 -23.45
C GLY A 693 34.17 -37.46 -24.31
N GLY A 694 33.25 -36.67 -23.76
CA GLY A 694 32.11 -36.07 -24.44
C GLY A 694 32.32 -34.60 -24.86
N GLU A 695 31.20 -33.94 -25.14
CA GLU A 695 31.17 -32.54 -25.56
C GLU A 695 31.37 -31.59 -24.37
N VAL A 696 32.25 -30.59 -24.51
CA VAL A 696 32.37 -29.50 -23.53
C VAL A 696 31.36 -28.39 -23.77
N GLY A 697 31.06 -27.64 -22.71
CA GLY A 697 30.13 -26.52 -22.75
C GLY A 697 28.69 -26.90 -22.45
N ALA A 698 27.79 -25.94 -22.56
CA ALA A 698 26.41 -26.00 -22.06
C ALA A 698 25.54 -27.14 -22.62
N TYR A 699 25.86 -27.65 -23.81
CA TYR A 699 25.13 -28.73 -24.49
C TYR A 699 25.71 -30.12 -24.20
N GLY A 700 26.85 -30.20 -23.52
CA GLY A 700 27.48 -31.46 -23.12
C GLY A 700 26.66 -32.26 -22.11
N ASN A 701 26.84 -33.59 -22.11
CA ASN A 701 26.26 -34.53 -21.14
C ASN A 701 24.73 -34.41 -20.92
N ASN A 702 23.93 -34.62 -21.97
CA ASN A 702 22.47 -34.42 -21.97
C ASN A 702 22.07 -32.99 -21.53
N GLY A 703 22.80 -31.99 -22.05
CA GLY A 703 22.71 -30.58 -21.65
C GLY A 703 21.42 -29.87 -22.07
N LEU A 704 21.52 -28.55 -22.28
CA LEU A 704 20.39 -27.63 -22.53
C LEU A 704 19.37 -28.10 -23.57
#